data_AF-A0A242DF10-F1
#
_entry.id   AF-A0A242DF10-F1
#
_cell.length_a   1.000
_cell.length_b   1.000
_cell.length_c   1.000
_cell.angle_alpha   90.00
_cell.angle_beta   90.00
_cell.angle_gamma   90.00
#
_symmetry.space_group_name_H-M   'P 1'
#
loop_
_entity.id
_entity.type
_entity.pdbx_description
1 polymer ?
#
loop_
_entity_poly.entity_id
_entity_poly.type
_entity_poly.pdbx_seq_one_letter_code
_entity_poly.pdbx_strand_id
1 'polypeptide(L)'
;MKKLGMKLVVLLFCCNIVLGGGAPALSAYAAEDNTSRASEAVETWMPDPNLRKAVAYYLGEIDPSQITKEAMASLNMLTFDQYTLDIPEGTVIDFTGLEYAGELLTLDTTYIVAENVPTIKVAADSLVYVMPNVLKQLENSGNVAQLQIGNRYDDGVPASELVGLGEYIHRLNPTDYLRIFSKDMADFSSIGIQSEALTELWSAEFVTQSELTLPNLMLEKGHTGEFLYKQETLKDFMGNSLLSSTTHSSPPMTVFLNEDKEEITYPMVDYTEEGMEFESIPDEAAYVRVEFMRLPTRAGTRALDYGVYSLRALIPIVRFQPGADVTVKYQDEDGEQVADEELLTGNVGDTYVSEQKIVDGYTFKEVQGEPTGLFTDQPKTVTYIYTKTPEQAGDVTVKYQDTAGETLADDVLLTGNIGDTYVSEQKTIDGYTFKEVQGVPTGPFTSQPQTVTYVYKKDTSAETAKVTVNYQDEAGKTLADTITLTGEVGGKYTSEQKEIAGYTFKEVRGNAAGTFTAQPQEVTYVYTKATVKTKAATVTAKYQDEDGKSISEDVVLTGNIGADYKTEQKIIDGYDFKEVKGTAAGKFTDKAQQVVYIYKKKLAAADGPTDTNGTTTNVHSITSIYGWQGKILPKTGEETKLSHVMTLAGITLIFGLGSYLFVLKRRKS
;
A
#
# COMPACT_ATOMS: atom_id res chain seq x y z
N MET A 1 -13.51 -4.87 89.16
CA MET A 1 -14.83 -4.32 89.54
C MET A 1 -15.57 -3.97 88.25
N LYS A 2 -16.84 -4.28 88.00
CA LYS A 2 -17.87 -5.09 88.71
C LYS A 2 -18.63 -5.93 87.65
N LYS A 3 -19.33 -6.99 88.05
CA LYS A 3 -20.25 -7.73 87.15
C LYS A 3 -21.53 -6.93 86.89
N LEU A 4 -21.97 -6.88 85.63
CA LEU A 4 -23.36 -6.73 85.19
C LEU A 4 -23.43 -7.25 83.73
N GLY A 5 -24.46 -7.97 83.28
CA GLY A 5 -25.60 -8.51 84.02
C GLY A 5 -26.89 -8.61 83.20
N MET A 6 -26.83 -9.05 81.94
CA MET A 6 -28.01 -9.21 81.08
C MET A 6 -28.29 -10.69 80.79
N LYS A 7 -29.57 -11.08 80.77
CA LYS A 7 -30.01 -12.48 80.63
C LYS A 7 -30.32 -12.78 79.17
N LEU A 8 -29.75 -13.85 78.61
CA LEU A 8 -30.27 -14.47 77.40
C LEU A 8 -31.39 -15.45 77.79
N VAL A 9 -32.48 -15.46 77.01
CA VAL A 9 -33.60 -16.39 77.23
C VAL A 9 -33.36 -17.65 76.41
N VAL A 10 -32.97 -18.74 77.08
CA VAL A 10 -32.96 -20.08 76.48
C VAL A 10 -34.34 -20.70 76.70
N LEU A 11 -35.03 -21.04 75.62
CA LEU A 11 -36.30 -21.75 75.68
C LEU A 11 -36.03 -23.24 75.92
N LEU A 12 -36.46 -23.79 77.06
CA LEU A 12 -36.49 -25.25 77.24
C LEU A 12 -37.71 -25.83 76.53
N PHE A 13 -37.50 -26.84 75.69
CA PHE A 13 -38.52 -27.79 75.26
C PHE A 13 -38.24 -29.19 75.85
N CYS A 14 -38.36 -29.27 77.17
CA CYS A 14 -38.30 -30.55 77.91
C CYS A 14 -39.66 -30.84 78.56
N CYS A 15 -40.64 -31.31 77.77
CA CYS A 15 -41.83 -31.92 78.33
C CYS A 15 -42.59 -32.78 77.31
N ASN A 16 -42.52 -34.10 77.45
CA ASN A 16 -43.63 -34.97 77.08
C ASN A 16 -43.82 -35.97 78.21
N ILE A 17 -44.93 -35.83 78.94
CA ILE A 17 -45.20 -36.59 80.16
C ILE A 17 -45.98 -37.86 79.80
N VAL A 18 -45.38 -39.02 80.01
CA VAL A 18 -46.11 -40.29 80.08
C VAL A 18 -46.23 -40.72 81.54
N LEU A 19 -47.46 -40.85 82.02
CA LEU A 19 -47.77 -41.16 83.42
C LEU A 19 -47.76 -42.67 83.69
N GLY A 20 -46.79 -43.11 84.49
CA GLY A 20 -46.96 -44.13 85.53
C GLY A 20 -47.57 -45.49 85.16
N GLY A 21 -46.75 -46.37 84.57
CA GLY A 21 -46.92 -47.84 84.66
C GLY A 21 -45.72 -48.42 85.40
N GLY A 22 -45.91 -49.15 86.49
CA GLY A 22 -44.84 -49.46 87.45
C GLY A 22 -44.41 -50.93 87.54
N ALA A 23 -43.14 -51.10 87.95
CA ALA A 23 -42.46 -52.29 88.47
C ALA A 23 -42.04 -53.40 87.47
N PRO A 24 -41.02 -54.23 87.82
CA PRO A 24 -40.11 -54.16 88.96
C PRO A 24 -38.62 -53.99 88.57
N ALA A 25 -37.77 -53.62 89.54
CA ALA A 25 -36.32 -53.75 89.38
C ALA A 25 -35.92 -55.24 89.37
N LEU A 26 -34.99 -55.64 88.49
CA LEU A 26 -34.40 -56.98 88.58
C LEU A 26 -33.48 -57.07 89.80
N SER A 27 -33.86 -57.94 90.74
CA SER A 27 -32.95 -58.45 91.76
C SER A 27 -31.78 -59.17 91.11
N ALA A 28 -30.60 -59.13 91.74
CA ALA A 28 -29.48 -59.99 91.40
C ALA A 28 -29.91 -61.47 91.37
N TYR A 29 -29.35 -62.21 90.41
CA TYR A 29 -29.34 -63.67 90.40
C TYR A 29 -27.90 -64.17 90.52
N ALA A 30 -27.72 -65.35 91.11
CA ALA A 30 -26.40 -65.86 91.47
C ALA A 30 -25.61 -66.37 90.25
N ALA A 31 -24.29 -66.44 90.42
CA ALA A 31 -23.40 -67.04 89.43
C ALA A 31 -23.53 -68.57 89.42
N GLU A 32 -23.72 -69.15 88.23
CA GLU A 32 -23.27 -70.49 87.91
C GLU A 32 -22.26 -70.40 86.76
N ASP A 33 -21.16 -71.15 86.87
CA ASP A 33 -20.01 -71.08 85.98
C ASP A 33 -20.09 -72.19 84.91
N ASN A 34 -20.16 -71.81 83.63
CA ASN A 34 -19.71 -72.69 82.56
C ASN A 34 -19.34 -71.96 81.26
N THR A 35 -18.21 -72.37 80.67
CA THR A 35 -17.70 -72.00 79.33
C THR A 35 -17.57 -70.52 79.01
N SER A 36 -16.32 -70.04 79.02
CA SER A 36 -15.90 -68.76 78.46
C SER A 36 -16.15 -68.67 76.95
N ARG A 37 -17.35 -68.24 76.54
CA ARG A 37 -17.56 -67.62 75.23
C ARG A 37 -16.98 -66.22 75.31
N ALA A 38 -15.70 -66.06 74.96
CA ALA A 38 -15.06 -64.75 74.94
C ALA A 38 -15.90 -63.80 74.07
N SER A 39 -16.32 -62.67 74.64
CA SER A 39 -16.97 -61.61 73.89
C SER A 39 -16.02 -61.13 72.80
N GLU A 40 -16.54 -60.95 71.59
CA GLU A 40 -15.78 -60.38 70.48
C GLU A 40 -15.38 -58.95 70.85
N ALA A 41 -14.07 -58.69 70.96
CA ALA A 41 -13.56 -57.39 71.38
C ALA A 41 -14.07 -56.30 70.43
N VAL A 42 -14.58 -55.21 71.00
CA VAL A 42 -15.23 -54.14 70.23
C VAL A 42 -14.31 -53.57 69.13
N GLU A 43 -13.00 -53.51 69.38
CA GLU A 43 -11.97 -53.10 68.42
C GLU A 43 -11.94 -53.93 67.12
N THR A 44 -12.45 -55.16 67.08
CA THR A 44 -12.38 -56.01 65.88
C THR A 44 -13.53 -55.80 64.90
N TRP A 45 -14.60 -55.12 65.32
CA TRP A 45 -15.81 -54.90 64.51
C TRP A 45 -16.35 -53.47 64.57
N MET A 46 -15.89 -52.66 65.52
CA MET A 46 -16.05 -51.20 65.55
C MET A 46 -14.67 -50.58 65.83
N PRO A 47 -13.78 -50.52 64.82
CA PRO A 47 -12.35 -50.23 65.00
C PRO A 47 -12.06 -48.81 65.45
N ASP A 48 -12.92 -47.84 65.12
CA ASP A 48 -12.71 -46.42 65.41
C ASP A 48 -12.95 -46.05 66.89
N PRO A 49 -11.98 -45.44 67.60
CA PRO A 49 -12.12 -45.09 69.01
C PRO A 49 -13.07 -43.91 69.25
N ASN A 50 -13.23 -42.99 68.30
CA ASN A 50 -14.14 -41.84 68.40
C ASN A 50 -15.59 -42.29 68.15
N LEU A 51 -15.81 -43.23 67.23
CA LEU A 51 -17.09 -43.90 67.09
C LEU A 51 -17.48 -44.62 68.38
N ARG A 52 -16.58 -45.43 68.95
CA ARG A 52 -16.82 -46.09 70.25
C ARG A 52 -17.11 -45.07 71.36
N LYS A 53 -16.41 -43.93 71.41
CA LYS A 53 -16.67 -42.82 72.37
C LYS A 53 -18.10 -42.28 72.24
N ALA A 54 -18.55 -41.97 71.02
CA ALA A 54 -19.89 -41.43 70.75
C ALA A 54 -21.00 -42.47 71.04
N VAL A 55 -20.83 -43.70 70.56
CA VAL A 55 -21.76 -44.81 70.78
C VAL A 55 -21.91 -45.14 72.27
N ALA A 56 -20.81 -45.22 73.02
CA ALA A 56 -20.85 -45.51 74.46
C ALA A 56 -21.59 -44.44 75.27
N TYR A 57 -21.47 -43.17 74.86
CA TYR A 57 -22.23 -42.07 75.45
C TYR A 57 -23.74 -42.24 75.22
N TYR A 58 -24.17 -42.45 73.96
CA TYR A 58 -25.60 -42.59 73.63
C TYR A 58 -26.23 -43.93 74.02
N LEU A 59 -25.43 -44.95 74.36
CA LEU A 59 -25.89 -46.16 75.06
C LEU A 59 -26.04 -45.97 76.60
N GLY A 60 -25.88 -44.75 77.11
CA GLY A 60 -26.08 -44.40 78.52
C GLY A 60 -24.79 -44.28 79.33
N GLU A 61 -23.79 -43.59 78.78
CA GLU A 61 -22.48 -43.33 79.42
C GLU A 61 -21.74 -44.61 79.88
N ILE A 62 -21.80 -45.68 79.07
CA ILE A 62 -21.08 -46.93 79.35
C ILE A 62 -19.57 -46.81 79.06
N ASP A 63 -18.79 -47.77 79.54
CA ASP A 63 -17.37 -47.90 79.14
C ASP A 63 -17.30 -48.36 77.67
N PRO A 64 -16.54 -47.67 76.79
CA PRO A 64 -16.46 -48.02 75.36
C PRO A 64 -15.98 -49.45 75.06
N SER A 65 -15.25 -50.09 75.98
CA SER A 65 -14.85 -51.51 75.85
C SER A 65 -15.98 -52.51 76.06
N GLN A 66 -17.13 -52.06 76.59
CA GLN A 66 -18.28 -52.89 76.96
C GLN A 66 -19.43 -52.82 75.93
N ILE A 67 -19.25 -52.11 74.81
CA ILE A 67 -20.21 -52.11 73.71
C ILE A 67 -20.30 -53.51 73.10
N THR A 68 -21.52 -54.04 72.99
CA THR A 68 -21.81 -55.31 72.29
C THR A 68 -22.74 -55.09 71.10
N LYS A 69 -22.74 -56.02 70.14
CA LYS A 69 -23.64 -55.99 68.98
C LYS A 69 -25.12 -56.08 69.39
N GLU A 70 -25.40 -56.71 70.52
CA GLU A 70 -26.71 -56.74 71.15
C GLU A 70 -27.10 -55.39 71.80
N ALA A 71 -26.15 -54.65 72.37
CA ALA A 71 -26.40 -53.32 72.91
C ALA A 71 -26.59 -52.27 71.80
N MET A 72 -25.90 -52.41 70.66
CA MET A 72 -26.07 -51.54 69.49
C MET A 72 -27.52 -51.48 69.01
N ALA A 73 -28.29 -52.56 69.13
CA ALA A 73 -29.71 -52.60 68.76
C ALA A 73 -30.62 -51.68 69.61
N SER A 74 -30.13 -51.15 70.74
CA SER A 74 -30.82 -50.10 71.53
C SER A 74 -30.30 -48.68 71.28
N LEU A 75 -29.27 -48.50 70.46
CA LEU A 75 -28.81 -47.18 70.03
C LEU A 75 -29.90 -46.55 69.15
N ASN A 76 -30.47 -45.43 69.61
CA ASN A 76 -31.53 -44.69 68.90
C ASN A 76 -31.17 -43.21 68.65
N MET A 77 -30.01 -42.77 69.11
CA MET A 77 -29.46 -41.43 68.89
C MET A 77 -27.96 -41.54 68.64
N LEU A 78 -27.44 -40.80 67.67
CA LEU A 78 -26.01 -40.65 67.45
C LEU A 78 -25.69 -39.24 66.94
N THR A 79 -24.77 -38.55 67.61
CA THR A 79 -24.16 -37.30 67.12
C THR A 79 -22.73 -37.19 67.61
N PHE A 80 -21.97 -36.27 67.01
CA PHE A 80 -20.54 -36.06 67.23
C PHE A 80 -20.23 -34.63 67.73
N ASP A 81 -21.16 -34.01 68.46
CA ASP A 81 -21.02 -32.67 69.02
C ASP A 81 -19.73 -32.48 69.84
N GLN A 82 -18.90 -31.52 69.44
CA GLN A 82 -17.61 -31.26 70.06
C GLN A 82 -17.71 -30.87 71.55
N TYR A 83 -18.77 -30.16 71.96
CA TYR A 83 -18.94 -29.68 73.33
C TYR A 83 -19.33 -30.79 74.31
N THR A 84 -20.04 -31.81 73.82
CA THR A 84 -20.47 -32.97 74.61
C THR A 84 -19.43 -34.08 74.62
N LEU A 85 -18.80 -34.36 73.46
CA LEU A 85 -17.97 -35.55 73.28
C LEU A 85 -16.47 -35.29 73.22
N ASP A 86 -15.98 -34.04 73.19
CA ASP A 86 -14.55 -33.73 73.05
C ASP A 86 -13.95 -34.46 71.83
N ILE A 87 -14.59 -34.26 70.68
CA ILE A 87 -14.18 -34.72 69.35
C ILE A 87 -14.08 -33.44 68.49
N PRO A 88 -12.91 -33.08 67.95
CA PRO A 88 -12.78 -31.88 67.12
C PRO A 88 -13.63 -31.95 65.84
N GLU A 89 -14.19 -30.82 65.42
CA GLU A 89 -14.88 -30.70 64.15
C GLU A 89 -13.96 -31.05 62.97
N GLY A 90 -14.50 -31.72 61.96
CA GLY A 90 -13.76 -32.24 60.80
C GLY A 90 -12.91 -33.49 61.09
N THR A 91 -13.00 -34.09 62.28
CA THR A 91 -12.36 -35.39 62.57
C THR A 91 -12.87 -36.46 61.61
N VAL A 92 -11.95 -37.23 61.01
CA VAL A 92 -12.28 -38.41 60.22
C VAL A 92 -12.64 -39.57 61.16
N ILE A 93 -13.77 -40.23 60.92
CA ILE A 93 -14.28 -41.35 61.73
C ILE A 93 -14.71 -42.49 60.81
N ASP A 94 -14.16 -43.68 61.04
CA ASP A 94 -14.61 -44.91 60.35
C ASP A 94 -15.92 -45.40 60.99
N PHE A 95 -16.97 -45.55 60.17
CA PHE A 95 -18.33 -45.88 60.58
C PHE A 95 -18.64 -47.40 60.67
N THR A 96 -17.64 -48.26 60.44
CA THR A 96 -17.76 -49.73 60.57
C THR A 96 -18.26 -50.12 61.97
N GLY A 97 -19.27 -50.99 62.03
CA GLY A 97 -19.94 -51.40 63.26
C GLY A 97 -21.31 -50.73 63.48
N LEU A 98 -21.65 -49.67 62.71
CA LEU A 98 -22.99 -49.07 62.76
C LEU A 98 -24.08 -49.90 62.04
N GLU A 99 -23.72 -50.93 61.26
CA GLU A 99 -24.68 -51.90 60.72
C GLU A 99 -25.44 -52.71 61.79
N TYR A 100 -24.94 -52.69 63.03
CA TYR A 100 -25.57 -53.32 64.20
C TYR A 100 -26.49 -52.36 64.99
N ALA A 101 -26.58 -51.08 64.61
CA ALA A 101 -27.37 -50.08 65.31
C ALA A 101 -28.89 -50.36 65.25
N GLY A 102 -29.63 -49.85 66.25
CA GLY A 102 -31.07 -49.74 66.20
C GLY A 102 -31.55 -48.71 65.16
N GLU A 103 -32.87 -48.53 65.06
CA GLU A 103 -33.44 -47.46 64.22
C GLU A 103 -33.24 -46.10 64.91
N LEU A 104 -32.42 -45.24 64.31
CA LEU A 104 -32.06 -43.94 64.89
C LEU A 104 -33.21 -42.93 64.74
N LEU A 105 -33.70 -42.44 65.89
CA LEU A 105 -34.59 -41.28 65.99
C LEU A 105 -33.83 -39.96 65.76
N THR A 106 -32.51 -39.94 65.98
CA THR A 106 -31.67 -38.78 65.68
C THR A 106 -30.28 -39.20 65.22
N LEU A 107 -29.86 -38.69 64.06
CA LEU A 107 -28.52 -38.88 63.48
C LEU A 107 -27.99 -37.52 63.03
N ASP A 108 -26.99 -36.96 63.72
CA ASP A 108 -26.28 -35.75 63.29
C ASP A 108 -24.78 -36.02 63.12
N THR A 109 -24.37 -36.19 61.85
CA THR A 109 -22.98 -36.42 61.45
C THR A 109 -22.28 -35.18 60.94
N THR A 110 -22.92 -34.00 61.01
CA THR A 110 -22.42 -32.76 60.36
C THR A 110 -21.13 -32.22 60.94
N TYR A 111 -20.76 -32.64 62.15
CA TYR A 111 -19.52 -32.26 62.85
C TYR A 111 -18.26 -32.99 62.33
N ILE A 112 -18.39 -34.10 61.58
CA ILE A 112 -17.28 -35.03 61.29
C ILE A 112 -17.21 -35.45 59.82
N VAL A 113 -16.11 -36.11 59.43
CA VAL A 113 -15.93 -36.72 58.11
C VAL A 113 -16.08 -38.23 58.23
N ALA A 114 -17.22 -38.76 57.80
CA ALA A 114 -17.51 -40.20 57.91
C ALA A 114 -16.86 -41.01 56.77
N GLU A 115 -16.06 -42.01 57.10
CA GLU A 115 -15.51 -43.01 56.16
C GLU A 115 -16.10 -44.40 56.41
N ASN A 116 -15.98 -45.31 55.42
CA ASN A 116 -16.44 -46.71 55.51
C ASN A 116 -17.91 -46.89 55.97
N VAL A 117 -18.78 -45.94 55.59
CA VAL A 117 -20.18 -45.88 56.05
C VAL A 117 -20.98 -47.13 55.62
N PRO A 118 -21.49 -47.93 56.57
CA PRO A 118 -22.37 -49.06 56.28
C PRO A 118 -23.82 -48.61 56.08
N THR A 119 -24.73 -49.53 55.77
CA THR A 119 -26.17 -49.28 55.81
C THR A 119 -26.61 -48.92 57.23
N ILE A 120 -27.16 -47.72 57.43
CA ILE A 120 -27.64 -47.21 58.73
C ILE A 120 -29.15 -47.04 58.65
N LYS A 121 -29.86 -47.41 59.72
CA LYS A 121 -31.32 -47.31 59.79
C LYS A 121 -31.76 -46.11 60.60
N VAL A 122 -32.68 -45.32 60.04
CA VAL A 122 -33.37 -44.24 60.74
C VAL A 122 -34.84 -44.62 60.96
N ALA A 123 -35.38 -44.22 62.10
CA ALA A 123 -36.77 -44.47 62.45
C ALA A 123 -37.73 -43.58 61.65
N ALA A 124 -39.03 -43.89 61.67
CA ALA A 124 -40.06 -42.91 61.36
C ALA A 124 -39.97 -41.70 62.31
N ASP A 125 -40.40 -40.53 61.84
CA ASP A 125 -40.40 -39.24 62.55
C ASP A 125 -39.00 -38.79 63.04
N SER A 126 -37.94 -39.29 62.40
CA SER A 126 -36.54 -39.05 62.81
C SER A 126 -35.98 -37.68 62.39
N LEU A 127 -34.90 -37.27 63.06
CA LEU A 127 -34.13 -36.06 62.78
C LEU A 127 -32.76 -36.44 62.20
N VAL A 128 -32.50 -36.06 60.95
CA VAL A 128 -31.36 -36.53 60.16
C VAL A 128 -30.56 -35.35 59.61
N TYR A 129 -29.33 -35.18 60.06
CA TYR A 129 -28.40 -34.12 59.63
C TYR A 129 -27.12 -34.79 59.12
N VAL A 130 -26.90 -34.80 57.80
CA VAL A 130 -25.91 -35.69 57.16
C VAL A 130 -25.17 -35.06 55.99
N MET A 131 -23.96 -35.58 55.72
CA MET A 131 -23.23 -35.35 54.47
C MET A 131 -23.68 -36.33 53.36
N PRO A 132 -23.46 -36.02 52.07
CA PRO A 132 -23.97 -36.82 50.94
C PRO A 132 -23.52 -38.28 50.90
N ASN A 133 -22.34 -38.58 51.43
CA ASN A 133 -21.81 -39.94 51.60
C ASN A 133 -22.65 -40.77 52.59
N VAL A 134 -23.05 -40.19 53.72
CA VAL A 134 -23.89 -40.85 54.74
C VAL A 134 -25.32 -40.99 54.23
N LEU A 135 -25.89 -39.92 53.65
CA LEU A 135 -27.23 -39.93 53.06
C LEU A 135 -27.46 -41.13 52.12
N LYS A 136 -26.45 -41.46 51.31
CA LYS A 136 -26.54 -42.54 50.31
C LYS A 136 -26.82 -43.91 50.93
N GLN A 137 -26.36 -44.14 52.17
CA GLN A 137 -26.45 -45.41 52.88
C GLN A 137 -27.64 -45.53 53.85
N LEU A 138 -28.50 -44.50 53.96
CA LEU A 138 -29.62 -44.52 54.90
C LEU A 138 -30.80 -45.37 54.40
N GLU A 139 -31.26 -46.30 55.24
CA GLU A 139 -32.56 -46.96 55.15
C GLU A 139 -33.51 -46.38 56.21
N ASN A 140 -34.81 -46.37 55.95
CA ASN A 140 -35.83 -45.79 56.82
C ASN A 140 -37.03 -46.73 57.01
N SER A 141 -37.55 -46.81 58.23
CA SER A 141 -38.77 -47.59 58.54
C SER A 141 -40.08 -46.83 58.31
N GLY A 142 -40.00 -45.52 58.11
CA GLY A 142 -41.10 -44.64 57.70
C GLY A 142 -40.57 -43.29 57.21
N ASN A 143 -41.43 -42.27 57.13
CA ASN A 143 -41.02 -40.92 56.75
C ASN A 143 -40.04 -40.33 57.78
N VAL A 144 -39.04 -39.59 57.32
CA VAL A 144 -38.18 -38.76 58.18
C VAL A 144 -38.92 -37.46 58.51
N ALA A 145 -38.82 -36.95 59.74
CA ALA A 145 -39.43 -35.65 60.08
C ALA A 145 -38.58 -34.50 59.51
N GLN A 146 -37.27 -34.48 59.81
CA GLN A 146 -36.34 -33.45 59.35
C GLN A 146 -35.13 -34.06 58.65
N LEU A 147 -34.84 -33.59 57.44
CA LEU A 147 -33.64 -33.93 56.69
C LEU A 147 -32.82 -32.68 56.36
N GLN A 148 -31.62 -32.56 56.95
CA GLN A 148 -30.61 -31.59 56.53
C GLN A 148 -29.47 -32.29 55.80
N ILE A 149 -29.11 -31.77 54.63
CA ILE A 149 -27.94 -32.19 53.86
C ILE A 149 -26.89 -31.07 53.92
N GLY A 150 -25.71 -31.40 54.41
CA GLY A 150 -24.57 -30.49 54.51
C GLY A 150 -24.23 -30.03 55.93
N ASN A 151 -23.00 -29.54 56.08
CA ASN A 151 -22.46 -29.09 57.35
C ASN A 151 -23.28 -27.92 57.92
N ARG A 152 -23.43 -27.92 59.24
CA ARG A 152 -24.25 -27.01 60.04
C ARG A 152 -23.62 -25.62 60.25
N TYR A 153 -22.30 -25.49 60.06
CA TYR A 153 -21.54 -24.27 60.43
C TYR A 153 -20.43 -23.86 59.43
N ASP A 154 -20.33 -24.47 58.25
CA ASP A 154 -19.12 -24.47 57.40
C ASP A 154 -19.45 -24.19 55.91
N ASP A 155 -18.42 -24.21 55.04
CA ASP A 155 -18.34 -23.98 53.58
C ASP A 155 -19.45 -24.56 52.67
N GLY A 156 -20.39 -25.37 53.19
CA GLY A 156 -21.45 -26.02 52.43
C GLY A 156 -20.98 -27.19 51.56
N VAL A 157 -21.92 -27.96 51.01
CA VAL A 157 -21.59 -29.12 50.16
C VAL A 157 -21.26 -28.66 48.73
N PRO A 158 -20.15 -29.14 48.12
CA PRO A 158 -19.87 -28.91 46.70
C PRO A 158 -21.03 -29.40 45.81
N ALA A 159 -21.43 -28.60 44.82
CA ALA A 159 -22.56 -28.89 43.95
C ALA A 159 -22.44 -30.26 43.26
N SER A 160 -21.22 -30.67 42.91
CA SER A 160 -20.90 -31.98 42.33
C SER A 160 -21.26 -33.19 43.20
N GLU A 161 -21.39 -33.02 44.51
CA GLU A 161 -21.83 -34.07 45.44
C GLU A 161 -23.34 -34.08 45.68
N LEU A 162 -24.01 -32.95 45.40
CA LEU A 162 -25.46 -32.76 45.51
C LEU A 162 -26.23 -33.21 44.26
N VAL A 163 -25.59 -33.18 43.09
CA VAL A 163 -26.18 -33.66 41.83
C VAL A 163 -26.65 -35.11 41.96
N GLY A 164 -27.91 -35.35 41.62
CA GLY A 164 -28.52 -36.69 41.65
C GLY A 164 -28.85 -37.25 43.03
N LEU A 165 -28.80 -36.48 44.12
CA LEU A 165 -29.24 -36.97 45.45
C LEU A 165 -30.77 -37.18 45.57
N GLY A 166 -31.56 -36.74 44.58
CA GLY A 166 -33.02 -36.78 44.58
C GLY A 166 -33.61 -38.13 44.98
N GLU A 167 -33.15 -39.24 44.38
CA GLU A 167 -33.66 -40.59 44.70
C GLU A 167 -33.46 -40.99 46.17
N TYR A 168 -32.40 -40.49 46.81
CA TYR A 168 -32.11 -40.74 48.22
C TYR A 168 -32.99 -39.89 49.14
N ILE A 169 -33.27 -38.64 48.73
CA ILE A 169 -34.23 -37.75 49.41
C ILE A 169 -35.65 -38.32 49.31
N HIS A 170 -36.04 -38.84 48.12
CA HIS A 170 -37.33 -39.50 47.91
C HIS A 170 -37.50 -40.78 48.71
N ARG A 171 -36.42 -41.54 48.93
CA ARG A 171 -36.44 -42.73 49.80
C ARG A 171 -36.78 -42.36 51.26
N LEU A 172 -36.16 -41.30 51.78
CA LEU A 172 -36.38 -40.82 53.15
C LEU A 172 -37.70 -40.08 53.35
N ASN A 173 -38.25 -39.48 52.28
CA ASN A 173 -39.56 -38.82 52.21
C ASN A 173 -39.82 -37.85 53.39
N PRO A 174 -39.05 -36.75 53.50
CA PRO A 174 -39.14 -35.81 54.62
C PRO A 174 -40.50 -35.10 54.68
N THR A 175 -41.09 -34.94 55.88
CA THR A 175 -42.42 -34.32 56.07
C THR A 175 -42.42 -32.92 56.65
N ASP A 176 -41.58 -32.64 57.64
CA ASP A 176 -41.61 -31.34 58.32
C ASP A 176 -40.62 -30.38 57.66
N TYR A 177 -39.43 -30.90 57.35
CA TYR A 177 -38.31 -30.06 56.96
C TYR A 177 -37.32 -30.74 56.03
N LEU A 178 -36.99 -30.06 54.94
CA LEU A 178 -35.83 -30.35 54.10
C LEU A 178 -34.93 -29.12 54.04
N ARG A 179 -33.65 -29.23 54.40
CA ARG A 179 -32.66 -28.18 54.14
C ARG A 179 -31.46 -28.75 53.40
N ILE A 180 -30.97 -28.04 52.38
CA ILE A 180 -29.73 -28.37 51.67
C ILE A 180 -28.79 -27.16 51.67
N PHE A 181 -27.63 -27.32 52.29
CA PHE A 181 -26.53 -26.35 52.27
C PHE A 181 -25.53 -26.67 51.16
N SER A 182 -25.32 -25.75 50.22
CA SER A 182 -24.30 -25.85 49.18
C SER A 182 -23.28 -24.72 49.23
N LYS A 183 -22.08 -25.03 48.75
CA LYS A 183 -21.00 -24.07 48.50
C LYS A 183 -21.24 -23.25 47.24
N ASP A 184 -21.54 -23.96 46.14
CA ASP A 184 -21.45 -23.45 44.78
C ASP A 184 -22.61 -23.87 43.85
N MET A 185 -23.67 -24.48 44.40
CA MET A 185 -24.86 -24.83 43.63
C MET A 185 -25.69 -23.58 43.33
N ALA A 186 -25.71 -23.21 42.04
CA ALA A 186 -26.59 -22.19 41.47
C ALA A 186 -27.97 -22.75 41.10
N ASP A 187 -28.02 -23.96 40.54
CA ASP A 187 -29.25 -24.65 40.10
C ASP A 187 -29.45 -25.96 40.87
N PHE A 188 -30.34 -25.90 41.86
CA PHE A 188 -30.75 -27.03 42.71
C PHE A 188 -31.64 -28.04 41.97
N SER A 189 -32.15 -27.75 40.76
CA SER A 189 -32.92 -28.72 39.98
C SER A 189 -32.08 -29.95 39.60
N SER A 190 -30.76 -29.76 39.46
CA SER A 190 -29.79 -30.83 39.18
C SER A 190 -29.58 -31.83 40.33
N ILE A 191 -30.14 -31.57 41.53
CA ILE A 191 -30.28 -32.59 42.59
C ILE A 191 -31.25 -33.69 42.13
N GLY A 192 -32.25 -33.38 41.29
CA GLY A 192 -33.23 -34.33 40.78
C GLY A 192 -34.44 -34.55 41.70
N ILE A 193 -34.75 -33.60 42.59
CA ILE A 193 -35.94 -33.69 43.45
C ILE A 193 -37.20 -33.42 42.60
N GLN A 194 -38.12 -34.39 42.58
CA GLN A 194 -39.43 -34.27 41.95
C GLN A 194 -40.31 -33.26 42.70
N SER A 195 -41.11 -32.48 41.98
CA SER A 195 -41.98 -31.42 42.54
C SER A 195 -43.00 -31.97 43.54
N GLU A 196 -43.42 -33.21 43.35
CA GLU A 196 -44.44 -33.92 44.12
C GLU A 196 -43.89 -34.34 45.50
N ALA A 197 -42.59 -34.62 45.60
CA ALA A 197 -41.93 -34.90 46.87
C ALA A 197 -41.74 -33.62 47.74
N LEU A 198 -41.99 -32.44 47.17
CA LEU A 198 -41.97 -31.17 47.90
C LEU A 198 -43.37 -30.73 48.36
N THR A 199 -44.49 -31.33 47.92
CA THR A 199 -45.82 -30.78 48.24
C THR A 199 -46.34 -31.08 49.64
N GLU A 200 -45.80 -32.11 50.30
CA GLU A 200 -46.18 -32.49 51.67
C GLU A 200 -45.29 -31.89 52.76
N LEU A 201 -44.21 -31.18 52.38
CA LEU A 201 -43.28 -30.53 53.31
C LEU A 201 -43.92 -29.31 53.99
N TRP A 202 -43.67 -29.14 55.30
CA TRP A 202 -43.98 -27.88 55.98
C TRP A 202 -43.03 -26.73 55.60
N SER A 203 -41.73 -27.02 55.39
CA SER A 203 -40.81 -26.08 54.73
C SER A 203 -39.67 -26.81 54.01
N ALA A 204 -39.16 -26.18 52.95
CA ALA A 204 -37.94 -26.59 52.25
C ALA A 204 -37.01 -25.39 52.06
N GLU A 205 -35.74 -25.54 52.44
CA GLU A 205 -34.71 -24.51 52.35
C GLU A 205 -33.55 -24.96 51.46
N PHE A 206 -33.16 -24.10 50.52
CA PHE A 206 -32.05 -24.34 49.61
C PHE A 206 -31.10 -23.15 49.74
N VAL A 207 -29.93 -23.40 50.33
CA VAL A 207 -28.97 -22.37 50.74
C VAL A 207 -27.69 -22.55 49.94
N THR A 208 -27.21 -21.48 49.32
CA THR A 208 -25.94 -21.46 48.58
C THR A 208 -25.02 -20.37 49.12
N GLN A 209 -23.72 -20.64 49.24
CA GLN A 209 -22.75 -19.62 49.63
C GLN A 209 -22.31 -18.72 48.47
N SER A 210 -22.59 -19.12 47.23
CA SER A 210 -22.19 -18.37 46.03
C SER A 210 -23.03 -17.11 45.82
N GLU A 211 -22.36 -15.95 45.79
CA GLU A 211 -22.99 -14.67 45.48
C GLU A 211 -23.17 -14.52 43.96
N LEU A 212 -24.41 -14.38 43.49
CA LEU A 212 -24.71 -14.02 42.11
C LEU A 212 -24.17 -12.60 41.82
N THR A 213 -23.08 -12.50 41.06
CA THR A 213 -22.57 -11.20 40.63
C THR A 213 -23.47 -10.65 39.53
N LEU A 214 -24.11 -9.51 39.82
CA LEU A 214 -25.00 -8.80 38.91
C LEU A 214 -24.24 -7.71 38.11
N PRO A 215 -24.81 -7.21 36.99
CA PRO A 215 -24.21 -6.10 36.25
C PRO A 215 -23.92 -4.86 37.11
N ASN A 216 -22.87 -4.11 36.77
CA ASN A 216 -22.43 -2.99 37.59
C ASN A 216 -23.51 -1.89 37.72
N LEU A 217 -23.66 -1.35 38.93
CA LEU A 217 -24.36 -0.10 39.19
C LEU A 217 -23.45 1.05 38.73
N MET A 218 -23.68 1.52 37.51
CA MET A 218 -22.96 2.65 36.92
C MET A 218 -23.49 3.96 37.51
N LEU A 219 -22.66 4.67 38.27
CA LEU A 219 -23.03 5.89 39.00
C LEU A 219 -22.09 7.04 38.61
N GLU A 220 -22.61 8.26 38.41
CA GLU A 220 -21.72 9.40 38.20
C GLU A 220 -21.02 9.79 39.52
N LYS A 221 -19.74 10.12 39.45
CA LYS A 221 -18.89 10.42 40.60
C LYS A 221 -19.35 11.71 41.30
N GLY A 222 -19.89 11.56 42.51
CA GLY A 222 -20.49 12.65 43.25
C GLY A 222 -22.00 12.84 42.98
N HIS A 223 -22.66 11.86 42.36
CA HIS A 223 -24.12 11.80 42.30
C HIS A 223 -24.73 11.83 43.70
N THR A 224 -25.77 12.65 43.89
CA THR A 224 -26.49 12.78 45.16
C THR A 224 -28.00 12.66 44.95
N GLY A 225 -28.64 11.80 45.74
CA GLY A 225 -30.07 11.52 45.68
C GLY A 225 -30.39 10.23 44.93
N GLU A 226 -31.64 10.13 44.47
CA GLU A 226 -32.28 8.90 44.00
C GLU A 226 -31.52 8.21 42.84
N PHE A 227 -31.57 6.86 42.81
CA PHE A 227 -31.02 6.05 41.73
C PHE A 227 -31.88 4.80 41.47
N LEU A 228 -32.24 4.55 40.21
CA LEU A 228 -32.98 3.36 39.77
C LEU A 228 -32.04 2.33 39.11
N TYR A 229 -31.86 1.17 39.74
CA TYR A 229 -31.16 0.02 39.18
C TYR A 229 -32.15 -0.97 38.56
N LYS A 230 -32.16 -1.04 37.22
CA LYS A 230 -33.29 -1.58 36.43
C LYS A 230 -33.48 -3.09 36.45
N GLN A 231 -34.75 -3.50 36.38
CA GLN A 231 -35.22 -4.89 36.40
C GLN A 231 -34.68 -5.77 35.26
N GLU A 232 -34.26 -5.20 34.14
CA GLU A 232 -33.69 -5.95 33.02
C GLU A 232 -32.37 -6.67 33.37
N THR A 233 -31.67 -6.21 34.40
CA THR A 233 -30.43 -6.82 34.95
C THR A 233 -30.68 -7.80 36.10
N LEU A 234 -31.83 -7.68 36.78
CA LEU A 234 -32.19 -8.43 37.99
C LEU A 234 -32.80 -9.78 37.63
N LYS A 235 -31.95 -10.75 37.27
CA LYS A 235 -32.36 -12.11 36.87
C LYS A 235 -31.60 -13.21 37.60
N ASP A 236 -32.29 -14.31 37.88
CA ASP A 236 -31.69 -15.51 38.46
C ASP A 236 -30.88 -16.32 37.41
N PHE A 237 -30.24 -17.41 37.85
CA PHE A 237 -29.45 -18.31 36.99
C PHE A 237 -30.26 -18.99 35.87
N MET A 238 -31.60 -18.96 35.92
CA MET A 238 -32.51 -19.47 34.89
C MET A 238 -33.07 -18.36 33.98
N GLY A 239 -32.78 -17.09 34.27
CA GLY A 239 -33.28 -15.92 33.56
C GLY A 239 -34.62 -15.37 34.06
N ASN A 240 -35.17 -15.88 35.18
CA ASN A 240 -36.40 -15.35 35.78
C ASN A 240 -36.12 -14.01 36.48
N SER A 241 -37.13 -13.13 36.53
CA SER A 241 -37.07 -11.83 37.21
C SER A 241 -36.91 -11.98 38.73
N LEU A 242 -35.90 -11.33 39.33
CA LEU A 242 -35.60 -11.38 40.77
C LEU A 242 -36.46 -10.47 41.65
N LEU A 243 -37.35 -9.62 41.11
CA LEU A 243 -38.29 -8.78 41.89
C LEU A 243 -39.76 -8.99 41.51
N SER A 244 -40.10 -10.04 40.77
CA SER A 244 -41.50 -10.25 40.36
C SER A 244 -42.41 -10.50 41.57
N SER A 245 -43.66 -10.02 41.50
CA SER A 245 -44.71 -10.28 42.49
C SER A 245 -45.13 -11.75 42.62
N THR A 246 -44.62 -12.65 41.75
CA THR A 246 -44.73 -14.11 41.88
C THR A 246 -43.47 -14.77 42.45
N THR A 247 -42.44 -14.00 42.82
CA THR A 247 -41.18 -14.52 43.40
C THR A 247 -41.07 -14.29 44.91
N HIS A 248 -41.72 -13.24 45.44
CA HIS A 248 -41.54 -12.80 46.82
C HIS A 248 -42.85 -12.64 47.60
N SER A 249 -42.81 -13.05 48.88
CA SER A 249 -43.82 -12.69 49.90
C SER A 249 -43.34 -11.59 50.86
N SER A 250 -42.10 -11.14 50.70
CA SER A 250 -41.40 -10.22 51.61
C SER A 250 -40.27 -9.54 50.83
N PRO A 251 -39.98 -8.25 51.07
CA PRO A 251 -38.90 -7.56 50.38
C PRO A 251 -37.55 -8.20 50.69
N PRO A 252 -36.61 -8.24 49.73
CA PRO A 252 -35.26 -8.73 50.00
C PRO A 252 -34.48 -7.76 50.90
N MET A 253 -33.51 -8.29 51.65
CA MET A 253 -32.65 -7.48 52.52
C MET A 253 -31.48 -6.92 51.72
N THR A 254 -31.32 -5.60 51.69
CA THR A 254 -30.22 -4.94 50.98
C THR A 254 -29.25 -4.25 51.96
N VAL A 255 -27.95 -4.35 51.67
CA VAL A 255 -26.84 -3.78 52.45
C VAL A 255 -25.81 -3.16 51.50
N PHE A 256 -25.25 -1.99 51.84
CA PHE A 256 -24.05 -1.46 51.16
C PHE A 256 -22.78 -2.02 51.80
N LEU A 257 -21.81 -2.43 50.98
CA LEU A 257 -20.49 -2.90 51.43
C LEU A 257 -19.35 -2.01 50.92
N ASN A 258 -18.26 -1.93 51.69
CA ASN A 258 -17.01 -1.27 51.29
C ASN A 258 -16.16 -2.17 50.37
N GLU A 259 -14.98 -1.69 49.96
CA GLU A 259 -14.05 -2.47 49.09
C GLU A 259 -13.61 -3.80 49.73
N ASP A 260 -13.47 -3.85 51.06
CA ASP A 260 -13.15 -5.05 51.85
C ASP A 260 -14.36 -5.98 52.10
N LYS A 261 -15.53 -5.69 51.49
CA LYS A 261 -16.84 -6.35 51.69
C LYS A 261 -17.43 -6.25 53.11
N GLU A 262 -16.95 -5.37 53.97
CA GLU A 262 -17.56 -5.10 55.27
C GLU A 262 -18.86 -4.30 55.13
N GLU A 263 -19.82 -4.51 56.04
CA GLU A 263 -21.13 -3.87 56.02
C GLU A 263 -21.09 -2.41 56.48
N ILE A 264 -21.53 -1.48 55.61
CA ILE A 264 -21.58 -0.05 55.91
C ILE A 264 -22.91 0.32 56.56
N THR A 265 -24.01 0.03 55.86
CA THR A 265 -25.37 0.40 56.28
C THR A 265 -26.44 -0.34 55.47
N TYR A 266 -27.66 -0.36 56.00
CA TYR A 266 -28.87 -0.80 55.28
C TYR A 266 -29.49 0.41 54.57
N PRO A 267 -29.49 0.49 53.22
CA PRO A 267 -30.26 1.50 52.51
C PRO A 267 -31.77 1.35 52.72
N MET A 268 -32.48 2.47 52.63
CA MET A 268 -33.88 2.45 52.23
C MET A 268 -33.93 2.22 50.72
N VAL A 269 -34.56 1.11 50.31
CA VAL A 269 -34.73 0.68 48.92
C VAL A 269 -36.19 0.35 48.70
N ASP A 270 -36.82 1.01 47.73
CA ASP A 270 -38.13 0.60 47.22
C ASP A 270 -37.94 -0.38 46.06
N TYR A 271 -38.80 -1.39 45.99
CA TYR A 271 -38.73 -2.47 45.00
C TYR A 271 -39.97 -2.39 44.10
N THR A 272 -39.77 -2.08 42.82
CA THR A 272 -40.84 -1.84 41.86
C THR A 272 -40.73 -2.80 40.66
N GLU A 273 -41.72 -2.77 39.76
CA GLU A 273 -41.61 -3.54 38.50
C GLU A 273 -40.52 -2.95 37.56
N GLU A 274 -40.06 -1.71 37.81
CA GLU A 274 -38.98 -1.06 37.06
C GLU A 274 -37.58 -1.40 37.62
N GLY A 275 -37.45 -1.70 38.93
CA GLY A 275 -36.19 -2.18 39.52
C GLY A 275 -36.05 -1.94 41.03
N MET A 276 -34.81 -1.70 41.47
CA MET A 276 -34.47 -1.23 42.82
C MET A 276 -34.27 0.28 42.81
N GLU A 277 -35.04 1.00 43.63
CA GLU A 277 -34.98 2.46 43.78
C GLU A 277 -34.29 2.80 45.10
N PHE A 278 -33.06 3.30 45.03
CA PHE A 278 -32.25 3.73 46.19
C PHE A 278 -32.47 5.22 46.44
N GLU A 279 -32.77 5.62 47.69
CA GLU A 279 -32.86 7.05 48.07
C GLU A 279 -31.49 7.75 47.94
N SER A 280 -30.40 7.06 48.26
CA SER A 280 -29.02 7.52 48.09
C SER A 280 -28.01 6.36 48.17
N ILE A 281 -26.79 6.59 47.65
CA ILE A 281 -25.70 5.59 47.62
C ILE A 281 -24.41 6.21 48.22
N PRO A 282 -24.00 5.84 49.46
CA PRO A 282 -22.83 6.39 50.16
C PRO A 282 -21.56 6.33 49.32
N ASP A 283 -20.69 7.34 49.40
CA ASP A 283 -19.46 7.42 48.59
C ASP A 283 -18.49 6.27 48.87
N GLU A 284 -18.46 5.78 50.11
CA GLU A 284 -17.70 4.62 50.56
C GLU A 284 -18.26 3.26 50.10
N ALA A 285 -19.46 3.22 49.50
CA ALA A 285 -20.06 1.99 49.01
C ALA A 285 -19.44 1.54 47.68
N ALA A 286 -18.77 0.38 47.70
CA ALA A 286 -18.21 -0.29 46.54
C ALA A 286 -19.11 -1.42 46.01
N TYR A 287 -20.00 -1.97 46.84
CA TYR A 287 -20.99 -2.96 46.43
C TYR A 287 -22.35 -2.74 47.08
N VAL A 288 -23.39 -3.26 46.43
CA VAL A 288 -24.69 -3.57 47.04
C VAL A 288 -24.80 -5.09 47.18
N ARG A 289 -25.03 -5.61 48.39
CA ARG A 289 -25.41 -7.01 48.61
C ARG A 289 -26.92 -7.08 48.82
N VAL A 290 -27.59 -7.97 48.07
CA VAL A 290 -29.03 -8.21 48.13
C VAL A 290 -29.26 -9.66 48.52
N GLU A 291 -29.93 -9.90 49.63
CA GLU A 291 -30.33 -11.23 50.10
C GLU A 291 -31.82 -11.44 49.79
N PHE A 292 -32.09 -12.17 48.72
CA PHE A 292 -33.43 -12.62 48.37
C PHE A 292 -33.80 -13.80 49.27
N MET A 293 -34.89 -13.64 50.02
CA MET A 293 -35.38 -14.62 51.00
C MET A 293 -36.21 -15.75 50.39
N ARG A 294 -36.63 -15.60 49.12
CA ARG A 294 -37.36 -16.59 48.33
C ARG A 294 -36.91 -16.50 46.86
N LEU A 295 -37.01 -17.62 46.14
CA LEU A 295 -36.92 -17.67 44.68
C LEU A 295 -38.12 -18.44 44.11
N PRO A 296 -38.51 -18.19 42.85
CA PRO A 296 -39.61 -18.91 42.22
C PRO A 296 -39.19 -20.34 41.84
N THR A 297 -39.48 -21.32 42.69
CA THR A 297 -39.60 -22.68 42.16
C THR A 297 -40.72 -22.72 41.11
N ARG A 298 -40.52 -23.52 40.06
CA ARG A 298 -41.46 -23.75 38.97
C ARG A 298 -42.91 -23.90 39.46
N ALA A 299 -43.80 -23.04 38.97
CA ALA A 299 -45.16 -22.85 39.51
C ALA A 299 -45.97 -24.15 39.65
N GLY A 300 -46.38 -24.48 40.89
CA GLY A 300 -47.27 -25.61 41.22
C GLY A 300 -47.17 -26.11 42.66
N THR A 301 -46.00 -25.96 43.29
CA THR A 301 -45.67 -26.45 44.64
C THR A 301 -46.32 -25.61 45.77
N ARG A 302 -47.40 -26.12 46.35
CA ARG A 302 -48.14 -25.45 47.45
C ARG A 302 -47.37 -25.28 48.77
N ALA A 303 -46.34 -26.09 49.02
CA ALA A 303 -45.59 -26.11 50.27
C ALA A 303 -44.66 -24.90 50.48
N LEU A 304 -44.30 -24.18 49.41
CA LEU A 304 -43.23 -23.18 49.46
C LEU A 304 -43.69 -21.78 49.90
N ASP A 305 -44.82 -21.72 50.61
CA ASP A 305 -45.27 -20.52 51.31
C ASP A 305 -44.44 -20.22 52.59
N TYR A 306 -43.52 -21.13 52.97
CA TYR A 306 -42.55 -20.96 54.07
C TYR A 306 -41.12 -21.43 53.73
N GLY A 307 -40.81 -21.70 52.46
CA GLY A 307 -39.47 -22.12 52.04
C GLY A 307 -38.52 -20.93 51.88
N VAL A 308 -37.37 -20.96 52.57
CA VAL A 308 -36.31 -19.94 52.42
C VAL A 308 -35.28 -20.44 51.42
N TYR A 309 -35.33 -19.92 50.19
CA TYR A 309 -34.19 -19.93 49.29
C TYR A 309 -33.42 -18.64 49.54
N SER A 310 -32.21 -18.70 50.10
CA SER A 310 -31.37 -17.53 50.33
C SER A 310 -30.42 -17.31 49.16
N LEU A 311 -30.87 -16.56 48.14
CA LEU A 311 -29.96 -16.11 47.08
C LEU A 311 -29.28 -14.82 47.54
N ARG A 312 -27.96 -14.86 47.69
CA ARG A 312 -27.15 -13.64 47.73
C ARG A 312 -26.84 -13.19 46.31
N ALA A 313 -27.06 -11.91 46.04
CA ALA A 313 -26.53 -11.25 44.86
C ALA A 313 -25.66 -10.07 45.27
N LEU A 314 -24.66 -9.78 44.45
CA LEU A 314 -23.70 -8.70 44.66
C LEU A 314 -23.65 -7.83 43.40
N ILE A 315 -23.97 -6.54 43.56
CA ILE A 315 -23.95 -5.53 42.50
C ILE A 315 -22.71 -4.64 42.73
N PRO A 316 -21.66 -4.70 41.89
CA PRO A 316 -20.52 -3.79 42.00
C PRO A 316 -20.93 -2.35 41.65
N ILE A 317 -20.52 -1.37 42.45
CA ILE A 317 -20.77 0.06 42.18
C ILE A 317 -19.55 0.61 41.43
N VAL A 318 -19.79 1.17 40.24
CA VAL A 318 -18.73 1.78 39.42
C VAL A 318 -19.01 3.27 39.28
N ARG A 319 -18.23 4.07 40.01
CA ARG A 319 -18.27 5.54 39.99
C ARG A 319 -17.48 6.07 38.79
N PHE A 320 -18.17 6.39 37.70
CA PHE A 320 -17.58 6.97 36.48
C PHE A 320 -17.62 8.51 36.51
N GLN A 321 -16.81 9.15 35.68
CA GLN A 321 -16.85 10.60 35.47
C GLN A 321 -16.80 10.87 33.96
N PRO A 322 -17.82 11.51 33.35
CA PRO A 322 -17.78 11.88 31.94
C PRO A 322 -16.52 12.70 31.62
N GLY A 323 -15.83 12.31 30.55
CA GLY A 323 -14.77 13.13 29.95
C GLY A 323 -15.37 14.21 29.06
N ALA A 324 -14.56 15.21 28.75
CA ALA A 324 -14.86 16.15 27.67
C ALA A 324 -14.50 15.52 26.32
N ASP A 325 -15.36 15.75 25.33
CA ASP A 325 -15.25 15.17 23.99
C ASP A 325 -13.90 15.45 23.31
N VAL A 326 -13.49 14.53 22.44
CA VAL A 326 -12.38 14.74 21.49
C VAL A 326 -12.97 15.02 20.12
N THR A 327 -12.80 16.24 19.63
CA THR A 327 -13.23 16.63 18.28
C THR A 327 -12.17 16.23 17.25
N VAL A 328 -12.54 15.39 16.29
CA VAL A 328 -11.68 14.99 15.17
C VAL A 328 -12.11 15.77 13.93
N LYS A 329 -11.19 16.59 13.38
CA LYS A 329 -11.42 17.45 12.22
C LYS A 329 -10.66 16.94 11.00
N TYR A 330 -11.25 17.16 9.82
CA TYR A 330 -10.70 16.79 8.52
C TYR A 330 -10.73 18.01 7.61
N GLN A 331 -9.59 18.64 7.38
CA GLN A 331 -9.49 19.93 6.68
C GLN A 331 -8.28 19.98 5.74
N ASP A 332 -8.26 20.93 4.81
CA ASP A 332 -7.12 21.15 3.92
C ASP A 332 -6.03 22.06 4.54
N GLU A 333 -5.06 22.46 3.70
CA GLU A 333 -3.95 23.34 4.09
C GLU A 333 -4.34 24.81 4.32
N ASP A 334 -5.47 25.26 3.76
CA ASP A 334 -6.03 26.60 3.97
C ASP A 334 -7.02 26.62 5.17
N GLY A 335 -7.48 25.45 5.60
CA GLY A 335 -8.37 25.24 6.74
C GLY A 335 -9.84 25.05 6.39
N GLU A 336 -10.17 24.79 5.12
CA GLU A 336 -11.52 24.44 4.70
C GLU A 336 -11.82 22.97 5.04
N GLN A 337 -13.03 22.67 5.51
CA GLN A 337 -13.43 21.32 5.92
C GLN A 337 -13.63 20.43 4.69
N VAL A 338 -12.89 19.31 4.61
CA VAL A 338 -12.92 18.37 3.48
C VAL A 338 -13.70 17.08 3.76
N ALA A 339 -13.98 16.78 5.02
CA ALA A 339 -14.89 15.71 5.43
C ALA A 339 -15.54 16.05 6.80
N ASP A 340 -16.66 15.40 7.12
CA ASP A 340 -17.40 15.66 8.37
C ASP A 340 -16.56 15.39 9.62
N GLU A 341 -16.61 16.33 10.56
CA GLU A 341 -15.97 16.20 11.87
C GLU A 341 -16.68 15.16 12.76
N GLU A 342 -15.94 14.58 13.69
CA GLU A 342 -16.43 13.54 14.60
C GLU A 342 -16.21 13.96 16.05
N LEU A 343 -17.13 13.57 16.93
CA LEU A 343 -17.01 13.72 18.37
C LEU A 343 -16.84 12.34 18.98
N LEU A 344 -15.66 12.06 19.51
CA LEU A 344 -15.43 10.88 20.34
C LEU A 344 -15.83 11.23 21.77
N THR A 345 -16.61 10.36 22.41
CA THR A 345 -17.11 10.53 23.78
C THR A 345 -16.66 9.35 24.65
N GLY A 346 -16.50 9.58 25.96
CA GLY A 346 -16.01 8.56 26.92
C GLY A 346 -15.80 9.14 28.31
N ASN A 347 -15.41 8.30 29.27
CA ASN A 347 -15.19 8.69 30.67
C ASN A 347 -13.72 9.12 30.90
N VAL A 348 -13.46 9.96 31.90
CA VAL A 348 -12.10 10.36 32.28
C VAL A 348 -11.24 9.12 32.59
N GLY A 349 -10.19 8.91 31.79
CA GLY A 349 -9.32 7.73 31.87
C GLY A 349 -9.60 6.64 30.83
N ASP A 350 -10.74 6.65 30.13
CA ASP A 350 -11.00 5.75 28.99
C ASP A 350 -10.07 6.09 27.82
N THR A 351 -9.72 5.10 27.00
CA THR A 351 -8.89 5.30 25.79
C THR A 351 -9.72 5.79 24.60
N TYR A 352 -9.25 6.81 23.88
CA TYR A 352 -9.76 7.18 22.56
C TYR A 352 -8.75 6.86 21.45
N VAL A 353 -9.29 6.63 20.25
CA VAL A 353 -8.55 6.49 18.98
C VAL A 353 -9.33 7.24 17.92
N SER A 354 -8.67 8.12 17.16
CA SER A 354 -9.19 8.73 15.94
C SER A 354 -8.59 8.08 14.70
N GLU A 355 -9.35 7.98 13.62
CA GLU A 355 -8.90 7.35 12.37
C GLU A 355 -8.71 8.38 11.24
N GLN A 356 -7.81 8.10 10.31
CA GLN A 356 -7.59 8.92 9.13
C GLN A 356 -8.60 8.53 8.03
N LYS A 357 -9.45 9.47 7.61
CA LYS A 357 -10.36 9.25 6.47
C LYS A 357 -9.61 9.19 5.12
N ILE A 358 -10.21 8.48 4.17
CA ILE A 358 -9.94 8.69 2.74
C ILE A 358 -10.92 9.76 2.28
N VAL A 359 -10.43 10.75 1.52
CA VAL A 359 -11.22 11.91 1.09
C VAL A 359 -11.02 12.09 -0.42
N ASP A 360 -12.10 12.01 -1.19
CA ASP A 360 -12.06 12.08 -2.65
C ASP A 360 -11.54 13.44 -3.13
N GLY A 361 -10.62 13.43 -4.09
CA GLY A 361 -9.95 14.65 -4.57
C GLY A 361 -8.85 15.19 -3.66
N TYR A 362 -8.48 14.49 -2.58
CA TYR A 362 -7.44 14.89 -1.65
C TYR A 362 -6.45 13.75 -1.32
N THR A 363 -5.29 14.12 -0.79
CA THR A 363 -4.26 13.23 -0.24
C THR A 363 -3.94 13.63 1.19
N PHE A 364 -3.73 12.67 2.08
CA PHE A 364 -3.35 12.96 3.47
C PHE A 364 -1.91 13.52 3.55
N LYS A 365 -1.73 14.57 4.36
CA LYS A 365 -0.45 15.27 4.56
C LYS A 365 0.14 15.01 5.96
N GLU A 366 -0.59 15.38 7.01
CA GLU A 366 -0.15 15.25 8.40
C GLU A 366 -1.34 15.24 9.37
N VAL A 367 -1.12 14.77 10.60
CA VAL A 367 -2.08 14.88 11.71
C VAL A 367 -1.51 15.79 12.79
N GLN A 368 -2.36 16.66 13.34
CA GLN A 368 -2.04 17.60 14.42
C GLN A 368 -2.86 17.24 15.67
N GLY A 369 -2.23 17.30 16.84
CA GLY A 369 -2.78 16.71 18.07
C GLY A 369 -2.41 15.23 18.24
N GLU A 370 -2.87 14.61 19.32
CA GLU A 370 -2.58 13.21 19.65
C GLU A 370 -3.74 12.31 19.18
N PRO A 371 -3.58 11.50 18.09
CA PRO A 371 -4.67 10.69 17.53
C PRO A 371 -5.06 9.48 18.39
N THR A 372 -4.28 9.18 19.42
CA THR A 372 -4.62 8.19 20.46
C THR A 372 -4.28 8.77 21.83
N GLY A 373 -5.09 8.47 22.83
CA GLY A 373 -4.86 9.00 24.18
C GLY A 373 -5.93 8.57 25.17
N LEU A 374 -5.94 9.22 26.33
CA LEU A 374 -7.00 9.07 27.33
C LEU A 374 -7.94 10.27 27.28
N PHE A 375 -9.23 10.04 27.51
CA PHE A 375 -10.20 11.09 27.81
C PHE A 375 -9.84 11.81 29.11
N THR A 376 -10.14 13.11 29.15
CA THR A 376 -9.84 14.01 30.28
C THR A 376 -11.02 14.93 30.54
N ASP A 377 -11.03 15.61 31.68
CA ASP A 377 -11.98 16.70 32.00
C ASP A 377 -11.81 17.91 31.05
N GLN A 378 -10.65 18.05 30.43
CA GLN A 378 -10.36 19.06 29.40
C GLN A 378 -10.59 18.49 27.98
N PRO A 379 -11.29 19.23 27.08
CA PRO A 379 -11.55 18.79 25.72
C PRO A 379 -10.28 18.78 24.87
N LYS A 380 -10.29 18.00 23.79
CA LYS A 380 -9.15 17.87 22.86
C LYS A 380 -9.60 17.99 21.42
N THR A 381 -8.65 18.37 20.56
CA THR A 381 -8.84 18.37 19.11
C THR A 381 -7.73 17.55 18.44
N VAL A 382 -8.11 16.69 17.52
CA VAL A 382 -7.21 16.05 16.55
C VAL A 382 -7.60 16.54 15.17
N THR A 383 -6.63 16.95 14.36
CA THR A 383 -6.89 17.52 13.03
C THR A 383 -6.06 16.80 11.98
N TYR A 384 -6.72 16.09 11.07
CA TYR A 384 -6.09 15.50 9.88
C TYR A 384 -6.07 16.55 8.77
N ILE A 385 -4.87 16.88 8.29
CA ILE A 385 -4.61 17.86 7.24
C ILE A 385 -4.43 17.15 5.90
N TYR A 386 -5.07 17.68 4.86
CA TYR A 386 -5.06 17.13 3.51
C TYR A 386 -4.54 18.12 2.46
N THR A 387 -3.79 17.62 1.48
CA THR A 387 -3.36 18.35 0.28
C THR A 387 -4.27 17.96 -0.89
N LYS A 388 -4.81 18.95 -1.61
CA LYS A 388 -5.70 18.72 -2.74
C LYS A 388 -4.98 18.01 -3.90
N THR A 389 -5.58 16.95 -4.42
CA THR A 389 -5.03 16.18 -5.53
C THR A 389 -5.16 16.97 -6.83
N PRO A 390 -4.09 17.11 -7.64
CA PRO A 390 -4.19 17.73 -8.96
C PRO A 390 -5.14 16.95 -9.88
N GLU A 391 -6.11 17.63 -10.48
CA GLU A 391 -6.96 17.05 -11.51
C GLU A 391 -6.20 17.00 -12.85
N GLN A 392 -6.05 15.81 -13.44
CA GLN A 392 -5.46 15.66 -14.76
C GLN A 392 -6.33 16.34 -15.82
N ALA A 393 -5.70 17.11 -16.71
CA ALA A 393 -6.39 17.83 -17.78
C ALA A 393 -6.69 16.94 -19.00
N GLY A 394 -7.50 17.47 -19.91
CA GLY A 394 -7.56 16.97 -21.28
C GLY A 394 -6.30 17.38 -22.05
N ASP A 395 -5.66 16.42 -22.72
CA ASP A 395 -4.41 16.63 -23.45
C ASP A 395 -4.54 17.68 -24.57
N VAL A 396 -3.44 18.36 -24.89
CA VAL A 396 -3.35 19.28 -26.04
C VAL A 396 -2.67 18.56 -27.19
N THR A 397 -3.41 18.34 -28.28
CA THR A 397 -2.86 17.74 -29.51
C THR A 397 -2.31 18.82 -30.44
N VAL A 398 -1.01 18.80 -30.74
CA VAL A 398 -0.36 19.73 -31.66
C VAL A 398 -0.17 19.03 -33.02
N LYS A 399 -0.85 19.54 -34.05
CA LYS A 399 -0.90 18.98 -35.40
C LYS A 399 -0.07 19.79 -36.40
N TYR A 400 0.43 19.12 -37.44
CA TYR A 400 1.22 19.74 -38.51
C TYR A 400 0.65 19.32 -39.87
N GLN A 401 -0.05 20.23 -40.57
CA GLN A 401 -0.86 19.90 -41.74
C GLN A 401 -0.65 20.86 -42.90
N ASP A 402 -0.94 20.43 -44.13
CA ASP A 402 -0.94 21.34 -45.29
C ASP A 402 -2.28 22.06 -45.51
N THR A 403 -2.34 22.94 -46.52
CA THR A 403 -3.56 23.67 -46.88
C THR A 403 -4.73 22.81 -47.39
N ALA A 404 -4.55 21.51 -47.60
CA ALA A 404 -5.61 20.54 -47.89
C ALA A 404 -5.98 19.68 -46.65
N GLY A 405 -5.27 19.83 -45.53
CA GLY A 405 -5.46 19.06 -44.30
C GLY A 405 -4.63 17.77 -44.23
N GLU A 406 -3.74 17.53 -45.19
CA GLU A 406 -2.86 16.34 -45.19
C GLU A 406 -1.80 16.47 -44.09
N THR A 407 -1.45 15.37 -43.42
CA THR A 407 -0.56 15.40 -42.25
C THR A 407 0.91 15.36 -42.68
N LEU A 408 1.69 16.33 -42.23
CA LEU A 408 3.07 16.57 -42.68
C LEU A 408 4.14 16.10 -41.70
N ALA A 409 3.79 16.00 -40.41
CA ALA A 409 4.64 15.46 -39.36
C ALA A 409 3.77 14.94 -38.22
N ASP A 410 4.28 13.98 -37.45
CA ASP A 410 3.53 13.36 -36.35
C ASP A 410 3.00 14.40 -35.35
N ASP A 411 1.76 14.16 -34.90
CA ASP A 411 1.11 14.92 -33.84
C ASP A 411 1.90 14.83 -32.53
N VAL A 412 2.03 15.95 -31.82
CA VAL A 412 2.68 16.00 -30.50
C VAL A 412 1.60 16.15 -29.44
N LEU A 413 1.56 15.22 -28.49
CA LEU A 413 0.65 15.24 -27.35
C LEU A 413 1.33 15.95 -26.17
N LEU A 414 0.72 17.02 -25.66
CA LEU A 414 1.12 17.67 -24.41
C LEU A 414 0.14 17.26 -23.32
N THR A 415 0.65 16.92 -22.13
CA THR A 415 -0.13 16.42 -20.99
C THR A 415 0.19 17.24 -19.73
N GLY A 416 -0.77 17.39 -18.82
CA GLY A 416 -0.62 18.21 -17.61
C GLY A 416 -1.86 18.18 -16.71
N ASN A 417 -1.86 18.98 -15.64
CA ASN A 417 -3.00 19.14 -14.74
C ASN A 417 -3.81 20.39 -15.14
N ILE A 418 -5.07 20.48 -14.68
CA ILE A 418 -5.92 21.64 -14.98
C ILE A 418 -5.30 22.92 -14.40
N GLY A 419 -5.09 23.91 -15.26
CA GLY A 419 -4.43 25.18 -14.92
C GLY A 419 -2.91 25.22 -15.15
N ASP A 420 -2.23 24.08 -15.34
CA ASP A 420 -0.83 24.07 -15.81
C ASP A 420 -0.74 24.76 -17.18
N THR A 421 0.37 25.44 -17.49
CA THR A 421 0.54 26.13 -18.77
C THR A 421 1.25 25.26 -19.80
N TYR A 422 0.62 25.02 -20.96
CA TYR A 422 1.24 24.37 -22.11
C TYR A 422 1.83 25.39 -23.09
N VAL A 423 2.82 24.94 -23.86
CA VAL A 423 3.42 25.68 -24.99
C VAL A 423 3.56 24.69 -26.15
N SER A 424 3.06 25.03 -27.33
CA SER A 424 3.28 24.27 -28.56
C SER A 424 4.35 24.92 -29.44
N GLU A 425 5.19 24.11 -30.07
CA GLU A 425 6.26 24.57 -30.95
C GLU A 425 5.93 24.39 -32.45
N GLN A 426 6.32 25.36 -33.26
CA GLN A 426 6.26 25.28 -34.72
C GLN A 426 7.45 24.48 -35.25
N LYS A 427 7.19 23.45 -36.08
CA LYS A 427 8.23 22.70 -36.80
C LYS A 427 8.62 23.41 -38.11
N THR A 428 9.85 23.19 -38.57
CA THR A 428 10.25 23.41 -39.98
C THR A 428 10.00 22.12 -40.75
N ILE A 429 9.48 22.22 -41.99
CA ILE A 429 9.11 21.06 -42.81
C ILE A 429 9.66 21.28 -44.22
N ASP A 430 10.46 20.32 -44.71
CA ASP A 430 11.16 20.47 -46.00
C ASP A 430 10.19 20.50 -47.19
N GLY A 431 10.32 21.51 -48.04
CA GLY A 431 9.44 21.75 -49.19
C GLY A 431 8.04 22.30 -48.83
N TYR A 432 7.86 22.79 -47.60
CA TYR A 432 6.61 23.38 -47.11
C TYR A 432 6.86 24.67 -46.30
N THR A 433 6.52 25.82 -46.89
CA THR A 433 6.54 27.12 -46.20
C THR A 433 5.38 27.23 -45.18
N PHE A 434 5.65 27.63 -43.94
CA PHE A 434 4.62 27.88 -42.92
C PHE A 434 3.62 28.99 -43.34
N LYS A 435 2.33 28.80 -43.03
CA LYS A 435 1.25 29.73 -43.38
C LYS A 435 0.64 30.41 -42.14
N GLU A 436 0.09 29.63 -41.23
CA GLU A 436 -0.70 30.13 -40.08
C GLU A 436 -0.81 29.06 -38.99
N VAL A 437 -1.12 29.48 -37.75
CA VAL A 437 -1.49 28.56 -36.66
C VAL A 437 -2.97 28.73 -36.34
N GLN A 438 -3.65 27.61 -36.10
CA GLN A 438 -5.06 27.54 -35.72
C GLN A 438 -5.18 26.96 -34.30
N GLY A 439 -6.05 27.51 -33.46
CA GLY A 439 -6.06 27.26 -32.01
C GLY A 439 -5.18 28.24 -31.24
N VAL A 440 -4.84 27.90 -30.00
CA VAL A 440 -4.08 28.76 -29.07
C VAL A 440 -2.75 28.08 -28.71
N PRO A 441 -1.58 28.59 -29.18
CA PRO A 441 -0.29 27.90 -29.05
C PRO A 441 0.37 28.01 -27.66
N THR A 442 -0.22 28.76 -26.72
CA THR A 442 0.23 28.86 -25.33
C THR A 442 -0.95 29.26 -24.45
N GLY A 443 -1.23 28.49 -23.41
CA GLY A 443 -2.37 28.73 -22.53
C GLY A 443 -2.47 27.69 -21.40
N PRO A 444 -3.48 27.81 -20.53
CA PRO A 444 -3.75 26.80 -19.52
C PRO A 444 -4.35 25.53 -20.15
N PHE A 445 -3.91 24.38 -19.65
CA PHE A 445 -4.60 23.11 -19.76
C PHE A 445 -6.00 23.19 -19.13
N THR A 446 -7.00 22.56 -19.75
CA THR A 446 -8.39 22.56 -19.27
C THR A 446 -8.94 21.15 -19.12
N SER A 447 -10.12 20.98 -18.50
CA SER A 447 -10.81 19.68 -18.41
C SER A 447 -11.32 19.15 -19.77
N GLN A 448 -11.20 19.93 -20.85
CA GLN A 448 -11.50 19.50 -22.21
C GLN A 448 -10.21 19.41 -23.03
N PRO A 449 -10.05 18.38 -23.88
CA PRO A 449 -8.88 18.26 -24.74
C PRO A 449 -8.82 19.42 -25.75
N GLN A 450 -7.61 19.91 -25.99
CA GLN A 450 -7.34 21.08 -26.82
C GLN A 450 -6.59 20.68 -28.10
N THR A 451 -6.60 21.54 -29.12
CA THR A 451 -5.88 21.28 -30.38
C THR A 451 -5.25 22.55 -30.93
N VAL A 452 -4.01 22.44 -31.40
CA VAL A 452 -3.27 23.51 -32.08
C VAL A 452 -2.76 22.95 -33.40
N THR A 453 -3.16 23.54 -34.53
CA THR A 453 -2.73 23.08 -35.86
C THR A 453 -1.84 24.13 -36.51
N TYR A 454 -0.58 23.78 -36.77
CA TYR A 454 0.30 24.56 -37.64
C TYR A 454 0.03 24.15 -39.09
N VAL A 455 -0.36 25.13 -39.91
CA VAL A 455 -0.72 24.93 -41.32
C VAL A 455 0.40 25.43 -42.23
N TYR A 456 0.74 24.64 -43.24
CA TYR A 456 1.83 24.89 -44.18
C TYR A 456 1.35 24.85 -45.64
N LYS A 457 2.11 25.47 -46.53
CA LYS A 457 1.87 25.53 -47.98
C LYS A 457 3.04 24.89 -48.71
N LYS A 458 2.76 23.94 -49.60
CA LYS A 458 3.78 23.25 -50.41
C LYS A 458 4.51 24.20 -51.36
N ASP A 459 5.82 24.03 -51.46
CA ASP A 459 6.68 24.79 -52.37
C ASP A 459 6.71 24.13 -53.77
N THR A 460 6.73 24.93 -54.84
CA THR A 460 6.67 24.45 -56.23
C THR A 460 8.03 24.56 -56.93
N SER A 461 8.65 23.41 -57.24
CA SER A 461 9.89 23.35 -58.03
C SER A 461 9.62 23.46 -59.55
N ALA A 462 10.56 24.06 -60.29
CA ALA A 462 10.50 24.18 -61.75
C ALA A 462 11.11 22.97 -62.47
N GLU A 463 10.64 22.67 -63.68
CA GLU A 463 11.20 21.59 -64.52
C GLU A 463 12.42 22.05 -65.33
N THR A 464 13.43 21.19 -65.45
CA THR A 464 14.64 21.43 -66.24
C THR A 464 14.73 20.47 -67.43
N ALA A 465 15.13 21.00 -68.58
CA ALA A 465 15.31 20.28 -69.83
C ALA A 465 16.75 20.41 -70.37
N LYS A 466 17.02 19.74 -71.50
CA LYS A 466 18.39 19.53 -72.01
C LYS A 466 18.49 19.71 -73.53
N VAL A 467 19.61 20.25 -73.98
CA VAL A 467 20.00 20.38 -75.39
C VAL A 467 21.33 19.67 -75.61
N THR A 468 21.42 18.83 -76.63
CA THR A 468 22.63 18.09 -76.99
C THR A 468 23.33 18.75 -78.18
N VAL A 469 24.64 18.97 -78.10
CA VAL A 469 25.45 19.64 -79.13
C VAL A 469 26.54 18.70 -79.64
N ASN A 470 26.47 18.31 -80.91
CA ASN A 470 27.35 17.35 -81.57
C ASN A 470 28.30 18.04 -82.58
N TYR A 471 29.46 17.42 -82.82
CA TYR A 471 30.50 17.90 -83.76
C TYR A 471 30.97 16.74 -84.62
N GLN A 472 30.72 16.77 -85.94
CA GLN A 472 30.95 15.61 -86.83
C GLN A 472 31.41 16.00 -88.24
N ASP A 473 31.98 15.05 -88.99
CA ASP A 473 32.25 15.23 -90.42
C ASP A 473 31.03 14.88 -91.30
N GLU A 474 31.18 15.08 -92.62
CA GLU A 474 30.13 14.79 -93.60
C GLU A 474 29.67 13.33 -93.65
N ALA A 475 30.49 12.39 -93.16
CA ALA A 475 30.14 10.98 -93.05
C ALA A 475 29.47 10.64 -91.70
N GLY A 476 29.21 11.63 -90.85
CA GLY A 476 28.62 11.46 -89.53
C GLY A 476 29.62 10.97 -88.46
N LYS A 477 30.92 10.99 -88.75
CA LYS A 477 31.94 10.61 -87.75
C LYS A 477 32.14 11.77 -86.76
N THR A 478 31.97 11.51 -85.47
CA THR A 478 32.28 12.46 -84.39
C THR A 478 33.73 12.95 -84.48
N LEU A 479 33.92 14.27 -84.36
CA LEU A 479 35.21 14.96 -84.44
C LEU A 479 35.66 15.61 -83.12
N ALA A 480 34.70 15.93 -82.24
CA ALA A 480 34.95 16.46 -80.91
C ALA A 480 33.79 16.08 -79.97
N ASP A 481 34.03 16.10 -78.66
CA ASP A 481 33.06 15.61 -77.68
C ASP A 481 31.74 16.38 -77.70
N THR A 482 30.66 15.61 -77.56
CA THR A 482 29.27 16.08 -77.39
C THR A 482 29.14 16.89 -76.11
N ILE A 483 28.48 18.05 -76.19
CA ILE A 483 28.17 18.90 -75.03
C ILE A 483 26.67 18.78 -74.71
N THR A 484 26.33 18.64 -73.43
CA THR A 484 24.94 18.72 -72.97
C THR A 484 24.73 20.03 -72.21
N LEU A 485 23.87 20.90 -72.73
CA LEU A 485 23.39 22.10 -72.05
C LEU A 485 22.15 21.73 -71.23
N THR A 486 21.98 22.35 -70.06
CA THR A 486 20.83 22.09 -69.16
C THR A 486 20.28 23.39 -68.58
N GLY A 487 18.96 23.55 -68.52
CA GLY A 487 18.31 24.72 -67.93
C GLY A 487 16.81 24.55 -67.78
N GLU A 488 16.15 25.50 -67.14
CA GLU A 488 14.69 25.52 -66.93
C GLU A 488 13.94 25.59 -68.26
N VAL A 489 12.77 24.94 -68.35
CA VAL A 489 11.91 25.01 -69.55
C VAL A 489 11.48 26.47 -69.81
N GLY A 490 11.74 26.96 -71.02
CA GLY A 490 11.58 28.37 -71.40
C GLY A 490 12.83 29.24 -71.19
N GLY A 491 13.81 28.79 -70.41
CA GLY A 491 15.13 29.41 -70.28
C GLY A 491 15.90 29.37 -71.62
N LYS A 492 16.80 30.33 -71.84
CA LYS A 492 17.56 30.44 -73.11
C LYS A 492 18.79 29.53 -73.11
N TYR A 493 19.16 29.04 -74.30
CA TYR A 493 20.45 28.40 -74.56
C TYR A 493 21.13 28.96 -75.81
N THR A 494 22.45 28.80 -75.84
CA THR A 494 23.34 29.09 -76.97
C THR A 494 24.39 27.99 -77.04
N SER A 495 24.69 27.51 -78.25
CA SER A 495 25.78 26.58 -78.53
C SER A 495 26.81 27.23 -79.46
N GLU A 496 28.06 26.79 -79.37
CA GLU A 496 29.19 27.39 -80.09
C GLU A 496 29.84 26.40 -81.07
N GLN A 497 30.31 26.95 -82.18
CA GLN A 497 31.14 26.23 -83.15
C GLN A 497 32.55 26.03 -82.57
N LYS A 498 33.15 24.84 -82.74
CA LYS A 498 34.54 24.57 -82.37
C LYS A 498 35.44 24.71 -83.59
N GLU A 499 36.68 25.17 -83.41
CA GLU A 499 37.72 24.93 -84.42
C GLU A 499 38.23 23.49 -84.30
N ILE A 500 38.33 22.78 -85.43
CA ILE A 500 38.71 21.36 -85.46
C ILE A 500 39.89 21.19 -86.42
N ALA A 501 41.05 20.81 -85.87
CA ALA A 501 42.30 20.75 -86.63
C ALA A 501 42.21 19.81 -87.86
N GLY A 502 42.58 20.33 -89.03
CA GLY A 502 42.52 19.59 -90.30
C GLY A 502 41.13 19.55 -90.96
N TYR A 503 40.13 20.22 -90.40
CA TYR A 503 38.78 20.34 -90.95
C TYR A 503 38.35 21.82 -91.03
N THR A 504 37.55 22.16 -92.02
CA THR A 504 36.87 23.45 -92.19
C THR A 504 35.38 23.27 -91.90
N PHE A 505 34.77 24.17 -91.14
CA PHE A 505 33.34 24.16 -90.89
C PHE A 505 32.52 24.25 -92.20
N LYS A 506 31.37 23.56 -92.22
CA LYS A 506 30.45 23.50 -93.38
C LYS A 506 29.09 24.12 -93.06
N GLU A 507 28.39 23.55 -92.07
CA GLU A 507 27.01 23.91 -91.74
C GLU A 507 26.66 23.51 -90.30
N VAL A 508 25.65 24.14 -89.72
CA VAL A 508 25.01 23.71 -88.46
C VAL A 508 23.61 23.21 -88.76
N ARG A 509 23.23 22.08 -88.13
CA ARG A 509 21.90 21.47 -88.21
C ARG A 509 21.23 21.62 -86.84
N GLY A 510 19.94 21.94 -86.82
CA GLY A 510 19.27 22.38 -85.59
C GLY A 510 19.56 23.86 -85.27
N ASN A 511 19.05 24.34 -84.13
CA ASN A 511 19.09 25.76 -83.78
C ASN A 511 20.26 26.07 -82.84
N ALA A 512 21.29 26.76 -83.33
CA ALA A 512 22.48 27.13 -82.53
C ALA A 512 22.17 28.03 -81.30
N ALA A 513 20.98 28.64 -81.25
CA ALA A 513 20.46 29.34 -80.08
C ALA A 513 18.93 29.18 -80.03
N GLY A 514 18.36 29.15 -78.83
CA GLY A 514 16.92 28.96 -78.64
C GLY A 514 16.50 29.03 -77.17
N THR A 515 15.37 28.41 -76.85
CA THR A 515 14.91 28.16 -75.48
C THR A 515 14.74 26.66 -75.23
N PHE A 516 15.06 26.23 -74.01
CA PHE A 516 14.90 24.86 -73.56
C PHE A 516 13.42 24.45 -73.63
N THR A 517 13.12 23.38 -74.35
CA THR A 517 11.78 22.78 -74.42
C THR A 517 11.71 21.47 -73.65
N ALA A 518 10.52 21.06 -73.17
CA ALA A 518 10.35 19.76 -72.54
C ALA A 518 10.67 18.58 -73.49
N GLN A 519 10.56 18.79 -74.80
CA GLN A 519 11.02 17.88 -75.84
C GLN A 519 12.56 17.97 -75.99
N PRO A 520 13.29 16.85 -76.15
CA PRO A 520 14.73 16.86 -76.41
C PRO A 520 15.11 17.70 -77.65
N GLN A 521 16.19 18.47 -77.54
CA GLN A 521 16.70 19.33 -78.59
C GLN A 521 18.13 18.94 -78.97
N GLU A 522 18.47 19.01 -80.26
CA GLU A 522 19.80 18.69 -80.77
C GLU A 522 20.31 19.80 -81.71
N VAL A 523 21.62 20.08 -81.62
CA VAL A 523 22.37 20.96 -82.52
C VAL A 523 23.62 20.24 -83.00
N THR A 524 23.88 20.19 -84.29
CA THR A 524 24.99 19.40 -84.86
C THR A 524 25.79 20.23 -85.84
N TYR A 525 27.03 20.54 -85.48
CA TYR A 525 27.99 21.25 -86.33
C TYR A 525 28.72 20.24 -87.23
N VAL A 526 28.70 20.48 -88.54
CA VAL A 526 29.25 19.59 -89.58
C VAL A 526 30.48 20.24 -90.22
N TYR A 527 31.53 19.44 -90.45
CA TYR A 527 32.82 19.91 -90.95
C TYR A 527 33.33 19.07 -92.14
N THR A 528 33.98 19.73 -93.10
CA THR A 528 34.63 19.13 -94.29
C THR A 528 36.14 19.03 -94.05
N LYS A 529 36.79 17.95 -94.51
CA LYS A 529 38.24 17.79 -94.33
C LYS A 529 39.05 18.73 -95.24
N ALA A 530 39.98 19.49 -94.68
CA ALA A 530 40.70 20.56 -95.38
C ALA A 530 41.83 20.04 -96.30
N THR A 531 42.03 20.68 -97.45
CA THR A 531 43.19 20.46 -98.33
C THR A 531 44.18 21.64 -98.23
N VAL A 532 45.46 21.33 -98.03
CA VAL A 532 46.48 22.32 -97.64
C VAL A 532 47.13 22.98 -98.87
N LYS A 533 47.32 24.29 -98.82
CA LYS A 533 48.13 25.07 -99.79
C LYS A 533 49.35 25.67 -99.07
N THR A 534 50.50 25.63 -99.72
CA THR A 534 51.80 26.06 -99.18
C THR A 534 52.17 27.50 -99.55
N LYS A 535 53.07 28.12 -98.77
CA LYS A 535 53.65 29.44 -99.06
C LYS A 535 54.57 29.41 -100.30
N ALA A 536 54.75 30.56 -100.93
CA ALA A 536 55.73 30.76 -102.00
C ALA A 536 57.15 31.00 -101.45
N ALA A 537 58.12 30.93 -102.36
CA ALA A 537 59.43 31.55 -102.16
C ALA A 537 59.36 33.07 -102.39
N THR A 538 60.42 33.79 -102.02
CA THR A 538 60.45 35.26 -102.04
C THR A 538 60.92 35.82 -103.38
N VAL A 539 60.57 37.09 -103.65
CA VAL A 539 61.05 37.87 -104.80
C VAL A 539 61.99 38.94 -104.27
N THR A 540 63.18 39.10 -104.86
CA THR A 540 64.17 40.09 -104.40
C THR A 540 64.54 41.07 -105.52
N ALA A 541 64.28 42.36 -105.30
CA ALA A 541 64.78 43.44 -106.14
C ALA A 541 66.15 43.92 -105.63
N LYS A 542 67.18 43.88 -106.48
CA LYS A 542 68.54 44.40 -106.18
C LYS A 542 68.83 45.66 -106.96
N TYR A 543 69.71 46.51 -106.42
CA TYR A 543 70.11 47.78 -107.03
C TYR A 543 71.63 47.84 -107.09
N GLN A 544 72.20 47.64 -108.28
CA GLN A 544 73.64 47.38 -108.47
C GLN A 544 74.25 48.35 -109.48
N ASP A 545 75.56 48.56 -109.43
CA ASP A 545 76.29 49.28 -110.48
C ASP A 545 76.65 48.36 -111.67
N GLU A 546 77.31 48.91 -112.69
CA GLU A 546 77.70 48.16 -113.90
C GLU A 546 78.64 46.97 -113.63
N ASP A 547 79.37 47.00 -112.52
CA ASP A 547 80.28 45.94 -112.06
C ASP A 547 79.55 44.92 -111.14
N GLY A 548 78.26 45.12 -110.88
CA GLY A 548 77.41 44.23 -110.07
C GLY A 548 77.50 44.48 -108.56
N LYS A 549 78.19 45.52 -108.10
CA LYS A 549 78.25 45.87 -106.68
C LYS A 549 76.92 46.51 -106.25
N SER A 550 76.38 46.10 -105.10
CA SER A 550 75.13 46.70 -104.60
C SER A 550 75.36 48.12 -104.10
N ILE A 551 74.45 49.03 -104.50
CA ILE A 551 74.51 50.48 -104.26
C ILE A 551 73.26 51.02 -103.54
N SER A 552 72.23 50.20 -103.36
CA SER A 552 71.11 50.43 -102.43
C SER A 552 70.57 49.08 -101.96
N GLU A 553 70.01 49.05 -100.74
CA GLU A 553 69.52 47.81 -100.13
C GLU A 553 68.50 47.07 -101.00
N ASP A 554 68.61 45.74 -101.00
CA ASP A 554 67.70 44.87 -101.71
C ASP A 554 66.30 44.91 -101.08
N VAL A 555 65.25 44.96 -101.90
CA VAL A 555 63.86 44.92 -101.44
C VAL A 555 63.31 43.51 -101.62
N VAL A 556 63.04 42.82 -100.52
CA VAL A 556 62.46 41.46 -100.52
C VAL A 556 60.94 41.53 -100.35
N LEU A 557 60.23 40.94 -101.30
CA LEU A 557 58.77 40.77 -101.29
C LEU A 557 58.43 39.32 -100.96
N THR A 558 57.32 39.10 -100.26
CA THR A 558 56.84 37.77 -99.84
C THR A 558 55.36 37.60 -100.15
N GLY A 559 54.93 36.40 -100.54
CA GLY A 559 53.55 36.14 -100.95
C GLY A 559 53.18 34.65 -100.97
N ASN A 560 52.04 34.34 -101.57
CA ASN A 560 51.55 32.98 -101.80
C ASN A 560 51.66 32.63 -103.29
N ILE A 561 51.80 31.34 -103.63
CA ILE A 561 52.05 30.91 -105.02
C ILE A 561 50.88 31.36 -105.92
N GLY A 562 51.20 32.10 -106.99
CA GLY A 562 50.22 32.68 -107.92
C GLY A 562 49.69 34.07 -107.56
N ALA A 563 50.03 34.62 -106.38
CA ALA A 563 49.81 36.03 -106.08
C ALA A 563 50.76 36.93 -106.89
N ASP A 564 50.34 38.15 -107.19
CA ASP A 564 51.13 39.10 -107.98
C ASP A 564 52.17 39.87 -107.15
N TYR A 565 53.27 40.25 -107.79
CA TYR A 565 54.29 41.17 -107.27
C TYR A 565 54.65 42.24 -108.30
N LYS A 566 55.20 43.35 -107.81
CA LYS A 566 55.83 44.41 -108.59
C LYS A 566 57.02 44.95 -107.83
N THR A 567 58.14 45.17 -108.52
CA THR A 567 59.34 45.84 -108.02
C THR A 567 59.49 47.20 -108.69
N GLU A 568 60.13 48.15 -108.02
CA GLU A 568 60.25 49.53 -108.53
C GLU A 568 61.72 50.00 -108.57
N GLN A 569 62.00 50.84 -109.57
CA GLN A 569 63.32 51.45 -109.78
C GLN A 569 63.52 52.59 -108.76
N LYS A 570 64.61 52.56 -108.01
CA LYS A 570 65.01 53.66 -107.12
C LYS A 570 65.72 54.78 -107.89
N ILE A 571 65.62 56.01 -107.40
CA ILE A 571 66.62 57.05 -107.67
C ILE A 571 67.75 56.86 -106.65
N ILE A 572 69.01 56.92 -107.07
CA ILE A 572 70.18 56.66 -106.22
C ILE A 572 71.22 57.74 -106.49
N ASP A 573 71.53 58.54 -105.47
CA ASP A 573 72.49 59.64 -105.60
C ASP A 573 73.89 59.14 -105.95
N GLY A 574 74.58 59.89 -106.82
CA GLY A 574 75.87 59.48 -107.37
C GLY A 574 75.80 58.42 -108.48
N TYR A 575 74.62 58.01 -108.94
CA TYR A 575 74.45 57.07 -110.06
C TYR A 575 73.32 57.52 -111.02
N ASP A 576 73.34 57.03 -112.26
CA ASP A 576 72.22 57.10 -113.23
C ASP A 576 71.72 55.69 -113.54
N PHE A 577 70.43 55.51 -113.79
CA PHE A 577 69.90 54.20 -114.16
C PHE A 577 70.29 53.80 -115.59
N LYS A 578 70.58 52.51 -115.80
CA LYS A 578 71.00 51.94 -117.10
C LYS A 578 69.97 50.94 -117.65
N GLU A 579 69.69 49.87 -116.92
CA GLU A 579 68.84 48.76 -117.39
C GLU A 579 68.27 47.94 -116.22
N VAL A 580 67.20 47.18 -116.46
CA VAL A 580 66.67 46.19 -115.49
C VAL A 580 66.74 44.79 -116.09
N LYS A 581 67.22 43.83 -115.30
CA LYS A 581 67.33 42.41 -115.66
C LYS A 581 66.43 41.57 -114.75
N GLY A 582 65.60 40.72 -115.35
CA GLY A 582 64.50 40.02 -114.66
C GLY A 582 63.17 40.78 -114.76
N THR A 583 62.08 40.10 -114.37
CA THR A 583 60.71 40.59 -114.62
C THR A 583 60.23 41.50 -113.50
N ALA A 584 60.18 42.82 -113.72
CA ALA A 584 59.82 43.81 -112.70
C ALA A 584 58.35 43.74 -112.21
N ALA A 585 57.50 42.93 -112.84
CA ALA A 585 56.19 42.53 -112.32
C ALA A 585 55.87 41.10 -112.78
N GLY A 586 55.18 40.34 -111.93
CA GLY A 586 54.90 38.93 -112.22
C GLY A 586 54.15 38.24 -111.08
N LYS A 587 54.17 36.91 -111.05
CA LYS A 587 53.57 36.10 -109.97
C LYS A 587 54.63 35.36 -109.16
N PHE A 588 54.40 35.28 -107.85
CA PHE A 588 55.19 34.50 -106.90
C PHE A 588 55.14 33.00 -107.26
N THR A 589 56.28 32.33 -107.27
CA THR A 589 56.39 30.89 -107.53
C THR A 589 56.94 30.10 -106.33
N ASP A 590 57.04 28.79 -106.48
CA ASP A 590 57.71 27.88 -105.54
C ASP A 590 59.24 28.11 -105.45
N LYS A 591 59.81 28.91 -106.36
CA LYS A 591 61.25 29.21 -106.47
C LYS A 591 61.51 30.68 -106.25
N ALA A 592 62.63 31.00 -105.60
CA ALA A 592 62.99 32.40 -105.38
C ALA A 592 63.24 33.12 -106.71
N GLN A 593 62.75 34.34 -106.83
CA GLN A 593 62.80 35.15 -108.06
C GLN A 593 63.62 36.42 -107.80
N GLN A 594 64.33 36.92 -108.82
CA GLN A 594 65.21 38.08 -108.68
C GLN A 594 65.00 39.08 -109.82
N VAL A 595 65.00 40.35 -109.47
CA VAL A 595 65.03 41.49 -110.40
C VAL A 595 66.25 42.34 -110.03
N VAL A 596 67.04 42.79 -111.00
CA VAL A 596 68.23 43.60 -110.77
C VAL A 596 68.17 44.87 -111.60
N TYR A 597 68.08 46.01 -110.92
CA TYR A 597 68.21 47.32 -111.53
C TYR A 597 69.70 47.69 -111.54
N ILE A 598 70.25 47.90 -112.73
CA ILE A 598 71.66 48.24 -112.96
C ILE A 598 71.78 49.74 -113.24
N TYR A 599 72.80 50.35 -112.64
CA TYR A 599 73.08 51.78 -112.67
C TYR A 599 74.54 52.06 -113.07
N LYS A 600 74.80 53.24 -113.60
CA LYS A 600 76.14 53.74 -113.98
C LYS A 600 76.59 54.81 -112.98
N LYS A 601 77.82 54.70 -112.49
CA LYS A 601 78.36 55.63 -111.47
C LYS A 601 78.70 57.00 -112.07
N LYS A 602 78.28 58.07 -111.38
CA LYS A 602 78.70 59.45 -111.64
C LYS A 602 80.10 59.66 -111.06
N LEU A 603 81.03 60.13 -111.88
CA LEU A 603 82.45 60.23 -111.49
C LEU A 603 82.74 61.48 -110.66
N ALA A 604 83.30 61.26 -109.46
CA ALA A 604 84.01 62.21 -108.61
C ALA A 604 85.15 61.44 -107.89
N ALA A 605 86.19 62.13 -107.41
CA ALA A 605 87.53 61.54 -107.25
C ALA A 605 87.95 61.08 -105.83
N ALA A 606 88.73 59.97 -105.82
CA ALA A 606 89.77 59.53 -104.86
C ALA A 606 89.42 59.01 -103.43
N ASP A 607 90.15 57.92 -103.06
CA ASP A 607 90.51 57.34 -101.74
C ASP A 607 89.41 57.01 -100.68
N GLY A 608 89.55 56.08 -99.71
CA GLY A 608 90.57 55.07 -99.31
C GLY A 608 89.95 53.98 -98.35
N PRO A 609 90.65 52.89 -97.94
CA PRO A 609 89.96 51.57 -97.74
C PRO A 609 90.24 50.74 -96.43
N THR A 610 89.65 49.51 -96.36
CA THR A 610 90.02 48.25 -95.58
C THR A 610 89.75 48.15 -94.05
N ASP A 611 89.62 47.00 -93.32
CA ASP A 611 89.41 45.51 -93.50
C ASP A 611 89.27 44.81 -92.09
N THR A 612 89.02 43.49 -91.78
CA THR A 612 88.37 42.25 -92.33
C THR A 612 88.18 41.15 -91.22
N ASN A 613 87.42 40.05 -91.49
CA ASN A 613 87.39 38.71 -90.81
C ASN A 613 86.78 38.59 -89.38
N GLY A 614 86.37 37.44 -88.78
CA GLY A 614 86.31 35.98 -89.13
C GLY A 614 85.93 35.09 -87.89
N THR A 615 85.76 33.74 -87.83
CA THR A 615 85.54 32.60 -88.78
C THR A 615 85.20 31.24 -88.03
N THR A 616 84.28 30.37 -88.55
CA THR A 616 84.11 28.86 -88.41
C THR A 616 83.57 28.04 -87.16
N THR A 617 82.63 27.10 -87.45
CA THR A 617 82.49 25.63 -87.12
C THR A 617 81.93 24.96 -85.81
N ASN A 618 80.97 24.02 -86.02
CA ASN A 618 80.92 22.57 -85.64
C ASN A 618 80.20 21.93 -84.38
N VAL A 619 79.30 20.96 -84.70
CA VAL A 619 79.16 19.56 -84.17
C VAL A 619 78.21 19.20 -82.99
N HIS A 620 77.81 17.91 -83.02
CA HIS A 620 76.70 17.10 -82.48
C HIS A 620 76.45 16.88 -80.94
N SER A 621 75.16 16.94 -80.57
CA SER A 621 74.32 15.83 -80.00
C SER A 621 74.28 15.43 -78.50
N ILE A 622 73.24 14.61 -78.20
CA ILE A 622 73.00 13.70 -77.05
C ILE A 622 72.34 14.34 -75.79
N THR A 623 71.72 13.48 -74.98
CA THR A 623 70.50 13.73 -74.20
C THR A 623 70.67 13.49 -72.69
N SER A 624 69.82 14.15 -71.89
CA SER A 624 69.13 13.63 -70.69
C SER A 624 69.59 14.05 -69.27
N ILE A 625 68.60 13.97 -68.36
CA ILE A 625 68.65 13.82 -66.89
C ILE A 625 68.90 15.07 -66.01
N TYR A 626 67.82 15.42 -65.27
CA TYR A 626 67.71 16.09 -63.94
C TYR A 626 68.41 17.44 -63.67
N GLY A 627 67.64 18.37 -63.07
CA GLY A 627 68.17 19.64 -62.52
C GLY A 627 67.10 20.67 -62.13
N TRP A 628 66.53 20.55 -60.92
CA TRP A 628 65.67 21.56 -60.26
C TRP A 628 66.44 22.90 -60.06
N GLN A 629 65.84 24.09 -59.90
CA GLN A 629 64.45 24.49 -59.60
C GLN A 629 64.24 25.98 -60.02
N GLY A 630 63.01 26.46 -60.28
CA GLY A 630 62.83 27.80 -60.88
C GLY A 630 61.51 28.60 -60.72
N LYS A 631 61.02 28.83 -59.48
CA LYS A 631 60.27 30.06 -59.08
C LYS A 631 58.85 30.29 -59.72
N ILE A 632 58.20 31.39 -59.29
CA ILE A 632 57.13 32.20 -59.96
C ILE A 632 55.64 32.03 -59.51
N LEU A 633 55.14 33.11 -58.87
CA LEU A 633 53.78 33.71 -58.79
C LEU A 633 52.55 32.94 -58.21
N PRO A 634 51.48 33.67 -57.78
CA PRO A 634 50.26 33.10 -57.19
C PRO A 634 48.97 33.23 -58.04
N LYS A 635 47.95 32.45 -57.65
CA LYS A 635 46.49 32.55 -57.94
C LYS A 635 45.99 32.37 -59.39
N THR A 636 45.35 31.22 -59.63
CA THR A 636 44.07 31.07 -60.36
C THR A 636 43.43 29.71 -60.01
N GLY A 637 42.09 29.63 -60.06
CA GLY A 637 41.32 28.37 -60.13
C GLY A 637 41.29 27.48 -58.86
N GLU A 638 40.47 26.42 -58.81
CA GLU A 638 39.20 26.19 -59.56
C GLU A 638 38.30 25.14 -58.86
N GLU A 639 37.21 24.76 -59.53
CA GLU A 639 36.10 23.89 -59.10
C GLU A 639 36.43 22.38 -59.02
N THR A 640 35.42 21.58 -58.62
CA THR A 640 35.27 20.12 -58.74
C THR A 640 36.03 19.18 -57.79
N LYS A 641 35.61 17.90 -57.61
CA LYS A 641 34.29 17.34 -57.20
C LYS A 641 34.41 15.82 -56.91
N LEU A 642 33.39 15.23 -56.26
CA LEU A 642 33.12 13.78 -56.07
C LEU A 642 34.14 13.03 -55.14
N SER A 643 33.76 12.49 -53.97
CA SER A 643 32.89 11.32 -53.64
C SER A 643 33.64 9.97 -53.70
N HIS A 644 33.49 8.99 -52.80
CA HIS A 644 32.49 8.62 -51.78
C HIS A 644 33.20 7.88 -50.60
N VAL A 645 32.63 7.59 -49.41
CA VAL A 645 31.57 8.17 -48.54
C VAL A 645 31.59 7.37 -47.19
N MET A 646 30.79 7.76 -46.17
CA MET A 646 30.73 7.21 -44.79
C MET A 646 31.93 7.61 -43.88
N THR A 647 31.79 7.84 -42.55
CA THR A 647 30.61 7.67 -41.65
C THR A 647 30.61 8.64 -40.45
N LEU A 648 29.41 9.08 -40.05
CA LEU A 648 28.90 9.37 -38.68
C LEU A 648 29.51 10.43 -37.72
N ALA A 649 28.60 11.19 -37.09
CA ALA A 649 28.68 11.97 -35.82
C ALA A 649 29.69 13.15 -35.73
N GLY A 650 29.42 14.25 -35.01
CA GLY A 650 28.21 14.74 -34.31
C GLY A 650 28.42 16.23 -33.93
N ILE A 651 27.42 17.12 -34.04
CA ILE A 651 26.34 17.45 -33.08
C ILE A 651 26.61 18.72 -32.22
N THR A 652 25.62 19.63 -32.21
CA THR A 652 25.35 20.81 -31.35
C THR A 652 26.34 21.97 -31.16
N LEU A 653 25.94 23.11 -31.74
CA LEU A 653 25.65 24.40 -31.10
C LEU A 653 25.90 24.60 -29.58
N ILE A 654 26.48 25.76 -29.27
CA ILE A 654 26.12 26.78 -28.25
C ILE A 654 25.12 26.33 -27.15
N PHE A 655 25.55 26.38 -25.88
CA PHE A 655 25.03 27.31 -24.84
C PHE A 655 25.97 27.34 -23.63
N GLY A 656 25.87 28.37 -22.77
CA GLY A 656 26.89 28.57 -21.71
C GLY A 656 26.64 29.73 -20.73
N LEU A 657 25.39 30.01 -20.37
CA LEU A 657 25.07 30.84 -19.19
C LEU A 657 24.93 29.88 -17.99
N GLY A 658 25.70 30.08 -16.92
CA GLY A 658 25.76 29.11 -15.81
C GLY A 658 26.25 29.70 -14.49
N SER A 659 25.31 29.97 -13.59
CA SER A 659 25.60 30.46 -12.23
C SER A 659 25.64 29.30 -11.22
N TYR A 660 26.73 29.23 -10.44
CA TYR A 660 26.76 29.11 -8.97
C TYR A 660 25.43 28.59 -8.31
N LEU A 661 25.32 27.35 -7.83
CA LEU A 661 25.61 26.84 -6.45
C LEU A 661 25.03 25.39 -6.33
N PHE A 662 25.42 24.42 -5.48
CA PHE A 662 26.34 24.26 -4.32
C PHE A 662 25.82 24.76 -2.94
N VAL A 663 25.55 23.96 -1.89
CA VAL A 663 25.55 22.50 -1.65
C VAL A 663 24.83 22.18 -0.31
N LEU A 664 24.51 20.90 -0.02
CA LEU A 664 24.14 20.30 1.30
C LEU A 664 23.18 21.03 2.27
N LYS A 665 22.01 20.41 2.54
CA LYS A 665 21.21 20.63 3.76
C LYS A 665 21.46 19.51 4.78
N ARG A 666 22.07 19.79 5.95
CA ARG A 666 22.12 18.81 7.07
C ARG A 666 22.42 19.46 8.44
N ARG A 667 21.44 19.37 9.36
CA ARG A 667 21.51 19.82 10.80
C ARG A 667 21.64 21.37 10.94
N LYS A 668 21.27 21.99 12.06
CA LYS A 668 20.79 21.49 13.37
C LYS A 668 19.90 22.54 14.07
N SER A 669 18.96 22.06 14.89
CA SER A 669 18.06 22.85 15.76
C SER A 669 17.08 23.77 15.04
#